data_AF-A0A4D8XRT0-F1
#
_entry.id   AF-A0A4D8XRT0-F1
#
_cell.length_a   1.000
_cell.length_b   1.000
_cell.length_c   1.000
_cell.angle_alpha   90.00
_cell.angle_beta   90.00
_cell.angle_gamma   90.00
#
_symmetry.space_group_name_H-M   'P 1'
#
loop_
_entity.id
_entity.type
_entity.pdbx_description
1 polymer ?
#
loop_
_entity_poly.entity_id
_entity_poly.type
_entity_poly.pdbx_seq_one_letter_code
_entity_poly.pdbx_strand_id
1 'polypeptide(L)'
;MLDNFISPYDATVVAKGKAAGLVTLGKVNMDEFAMGSTSESSYFGSTKNPWALDHVPGGSSGGSAAVVAADLAPFATGTDTGGSIRQPASFCGLTGLKPTYGRVSRFGMIAYASSLDQGGPMARSAEDCAYLMNVMAGHDAKDSTSMDKEVDDYVANLNATSVKGLRIGIPKQYFNVEGLDADVKARVEESLKKLEEMGAILVEIDLNMTEAYVPTYYLIAPAEASSNLSRYDGVRYGYRAENPVDLMDLYKRSRSEGFGAEVQRRILIGTYALSAGYYDAYYVKAQKVRRLIQQDFLKAFESVDVIAAPSAPTTAYKIGADLTPVEMYLGDIYTLAVNLAGLPAINAPVGFDQNNLPVGLQLIAQKSAKPKSNLIDGWEVVIGIEIHTQLATNTKIFSGSSTVFGNDPNTQASLVDLAMPGVLPVLNKEVVDLAIRFGLGIDAYIDQASVFARKNYFYPDSPKGYQISQMDNPIVGLGHIDIQLEDGTVKRIGVTRAHLEEDAGKSIHDQFEGMSGIDLNRAGTPLLEIVSEPDMRSVEEAVAYIKAIHTLVRWLGISDGNMAEGSFRCDCNVSLRRPGQPFGTRCELKNLNSFRFIEQAINVEIERQMEILEWDGTIDQETRLFDPVKMETRSMRSKEEANDYRYFPDPDLLPVVIADEQIEAIKATMPELPAARRERFVADFGVTEYDAHVLTLTREMADFYEAVVTAAGGAANGKIAANWVMGEFSGALNKAGLDLADSPVSTEKLGGMIARIVDNTISGKIAKQVFGFMWEEGKTADEIIAEKGLKQETDTGAIEAIIKEVLAANEKMVEEYKSGKEKAFNGLVGQVMKASRGKANPAQVNELMKKLIG
;
A
#
# COMPACT_ATOMS: atom_id res chain seq x y z
N MET A 1 -29.76 37.41 -3.49
CA MET A 1 -29.33 36.91 -4.83
C MET A 1 -30.34 35.96 -5.49
N LEU A 2 -30.97 35.03 -4.75
CA LEU A 2 -31.79 33.92 -5.31
C LEU A 2 -33.25 33.90 -4.82
N ASP A 3 -33.70 34.93 -4.10
CA ASP A 3 -34.99 34.99 -3.41
C ASP A 3 -36.21 34.76 -4.34
N ASN A 4 -36.11 35.18 -5.59
CA ASN A 4 -37.13 34.98 -6.62
C ASN A 4 -36.66 34.10 -7.81
N PHE A 5 -35.56 33.35 -7.64
CA PHE A 5 -34.98 32.56 -8.73
C PHE A 5 -35.82 31.32 -9.07
N ILE A 6 -36.16 31.20 -10.36
CA ILE A 6 -36.82 30.05 -10.96
C ILE A 6 -35.84 29.39 -11.94
N SER A 7 -35.45 28.15 -11.67
CA SER A 7 -34.56 27.40 -12.55
C SER A 7 -35.24 27.10 -13.90
N PRO A 8 -34.53 27.23 -15.03
CA PRO A 8 -35.09 26.87 -16.34
C PRO A 8 -35.13 25.36 -16.60
N TYR A 9 -34.58 24.53 -15.70
CA TYR A 9 -34.60 23.07 -15.77
C TYR A 9 -34.58 22.44 -14.37
N ASP A 10 -35.04 21.19 -14.29
CA ASP A 10 -35.00 20.40 -13.06
C ASP A 10 -33.58 19.85 -12.82
N ALA A 11 -33.15 19.85 -11.56
CA ALA A 11 -31.99 19.08 -11.14
C ALA A 11 -32.27 17.58 -11.29
N THR A 12 -31.25 16.76 -11.52
CA THR A 12 -31.45 15.32 -11.78
C THR A 12 -32.13 14.61 -10.62
N VAL A 13 -31.79 14.95 -9.37
CA VAL A 13 -32.46 14.40 -8.18
C VAL A 13 -33.95 14.75 -8.13
N VAL A 14 -34.34 15.95 -8.59
CA VAL A 14 -35.75 16.37 -8.67
C VAL A 14 -36.48 15.62 -9.77
N ALA A 15 -35.85 15.51 -10.95
CA ALA A 15 -36.43 14.78 -12.08
C ALA A 15 -36.64 13.29 -11.76
N LYS A 16 -35.65 12.62 -11.13
CA LYS A 16 -35.77 11.23 -10.65
C LYS A 16 -36.87 11.10 -9.59
N GLY A 17 -36.92 12.01 -8.62
CA GLY A 17 -37.98 12.05 -7.61
C GLY A 17 -39.37 12.12 -8.23
N LYS A 18 -39.58 13.04 -9.20
CA LYS A 18 -40.84 13.17 -9.93
C LYS A 18 -41.18 11.91 -10.73
N ALA A 19 -40.19 11.30 -11.39
CA ALA A 19 -40.39 10.04 -12.14
C ALA A 19 -40.78 8.87 -11.22
N ALA A 20 -40.27 8.85 -9.99
CA ALA A 20 -40.64 7.89 -8.95
C ALA A 20 -42.00 8.21 -8.28
N GLY A 21 -42.67 9.31 -8.66
CA GLY A 21 -43.97 9.72 -8.11
C GLY A 21 -43.91 10.54 -6.82
N LEU A 22 -42.73 11.07 -6.45
CA LEU A 22 -42.60 11.93 -5.26
C LEU A 22 -43.29 13.29 -5.48
N VAL A 23 -43.95 13.78 -4.42
CA VAL A 23 -44.61 15.09 -4.40
C VAL A 23 -43.71 16.10 -3.68
N THR A 24 -43.35 17.19 -4.36
CA THR A 24 -42.59 18.29 -3.75
C THR A 24 -43.51 19.17 -2.90
N LEU A 25 -43.29 19.19 -1.58
CA LEU A 25 -44.09 19.99 -0.63
C LEU A 25 -43.70 21.47 -0.61
N GLY A 26 -42.43 21.79 -0.86
CA GLY A 26 -41.95 23.17 -0.89
C GLY A 26 -40.42 23.28 -0.89
N LYS A 27 -39.92 24.52 -0.99
CA LYS A 27 -38.52 24.87 -0.75
C LYS A 27 -38.37 25.32 0.70
N VAL A 28 -37.32 24.86 1.37
CA VAL A 28 -37.06 25.17 2.78
C VAL A 28 -36.01 26.27 2.92
N ASN A 29 -36.00 26.93 4.08
CA ASN A 29 -35.08 28.01 4.40
C ASN A 29 -33.68 27.46 4.73
N MET A 30 -32.64 27.91 4.04
CA MET A 30 -31.26 27.37 4.15
C MET A 30 -30.25 28.51 4.08
N ASP A 31 -29.00 28.27 4.53
CA ASP A 31 -27.92 29.26 4.36
C ASP A 31 -27.70 29.60 2.88
N GLU A 32 -27.41 30.87 2.61
CA GLU A 32 -27.26 31.37 1.24
C GLU A 32 -26.13 30.63 0.52
N PHE A 33 -26.41 30.05 -0.66
CA PHE A 33 -25.44 29.24 -1.43
C PHE A 33 -24.80 28.09 -0.65
N ALA A 34 -25.51 27.56 0.36
CA ALA A 34 -24.99 26.54 1.28
C ALA A 34 -23.79 26.99 2.14
N MET A 35 -23.51 28.30 2.19
CA MET A 35 -22.39 28.89 2.93
C MET A 35 -22.82 29.33 4.33
N GLY A 36 -22.73 28.40 5.28
CA GLY A 36 -22.96 28.66 6.69
C GLY A 36 -23.04 27.37 7.50
N SER A 37 -22.82 27.48 8.81
CA SER A 37 -22.76 26.34 9.73
C SER A 37 -23.96 26.28 10.67
N THR A 38 -24.92 27.20 10.55
CA THR A 38 -26.03 27.36 11.52
C THR A 38 -27.40 27.62 10.92
N SER A 39 -27.53 27.89 9.62
CA SER A 39 -28.77 28.35 8.98
C SER A 39 -29.31 29.69 9.52
N GLU A 40 -28.40 30.56 10.00
CA GLU A 40 -28.70 31.92 10.45
C GLU A 40 -28.47 32.98 9.35
N SER A 41 -27.65 32.66 8.34
CA SER A 41 -27.26 33.62 7.30
C SER A 41 -28.22 33.68 6.11
N SER A 42 -29.36 33.00 6.21
CA SER A 42 -30.39 33.01 5.17
C SER A 42 -30.99 34.40 4.96
N TYR A 43 -31.32 34.70 3.70
CA TYR A 43 -32.09 35.88 3.31
C TYR A 43 -33.43 36.00 4.04
N PHE A 44 -34.11 34.88 4.35
CA PHE A 44 -35.41 34.88 5.03
C PHE A 44 -35.30 34.88 6.57
N GLY A 45 -34.10 35.08 7.11
CA GLY A 45 -33.80 35.05 8.53
C GLY A 45 -33.50 33.64 9.06
N SER A 46 -33.23 33.55 10.37
CA SER A 46 -32.75 32.32 11.00
C SER A 46 -33.79 31.20 10.99
N THR A 47 -33.34 30.00 10.60
CA THR A 47 -34.13 28.77 10.80
C THR A 47 -34.06 28.35 12.27
N LYS A 48 -35.17 27.83 12.80
CA LYS A 48 -35.30 27.42 14.21
C LYS A 48 -35.28 25.91 14.35
N ASN A 49 -34.61 25.40 15.40
CA ASN A 49 -34.62 23.99 15.73
C ASN A 49 -35.96 23.57 16.37
N PRO A 50 -36.66 22.53 15.87
CA PRO A 50 -37.93 22.08 16.45
C PRO A 50 -37.84 21.56 17.90
N TRP A 51 -36.66 21.11 18.35
CA TRP A 51 -36.44 20.67 19.72
C TRP A 51 -36.30 21.84 20.70
N ALA A 52 -35.81 23.00 20.24
CA ALA A 52 -35.73 24.23 21.00
C ALA A 52 -35.71 25.45 20.06
N LEU A 53 -36.78 26.23 20.03
CA LEU A 53 -37.03 27.26 19.00
C LEU A 53 -36.08 28.48 19.07
N ASP A 54 -35.29 28.61 20.13
CA ASP A 54 -34.20 29.58 20.28
C ASP A 54 -32.82 29.02 19.91
N HIS A 55 -32.75 27.79 19.39
CA HIS A 55 -31.52 27.11 19.00
C HIS A 55 -31.39 26.92 17.48
N VAL A 56 -30.15 26.80 17.03
CA VAL A 56 -29.82 26.58 15.61
C VAL A 56 -30.15 25.12 15.21
N PRO A 57 -30.65 24.89 13.98
CA PRO A 57 -30.85 23.54 13.46
C PRO A 57 -29.55 22.89 12.96
N GLY A 58 -28.44 23.64 12.86
CA GLY A 58 -27.13 23.15 12.44
C GLY A 58 -26.95 23.10 10.92
N GLY A 59 -25.72 23.35 10.45
CA GLY A 59 -25.30 23.32 9.05
C GLY A 59 -26.12 24.19 8.08
N SER A 60 -25.78 24.09 6.79
CA SER A 60 -26.48 24.86 5.76
C SER A 60 -27.79 24.23 5.27
N SER A 61 -28.01 22.92 5.44
CA SER A 61 -29.30 22.28 5.17
C SER A 61 -30.24 22.27 6.39
N GLY A 62 -30.09 23.22 7.32
CA GLY A 62 -30.84 23.27 8.57
C GLY A 62 -32.36 23.33 8.38
N GLY A 63 -32.85 24.00 7.34
CA GLY A 63 -34.29 23.98 6.99
C GLY A 63 -34.80 22.60 6.63
N SER A 64 -34.01 21.82 5.88
CA SER A 64 -34.37 20.45 5.51
C SER A 64 -34.45 19.54 6.75
N ALA A 65 -33.53 19.70 7.70
CA ALA A 65 -33.60 18.96 8.96
C ALA A 65 -34.77 19.43 9.85
N ALA A 66 -35.00 20.74 9.96
CA ALA A 66 -36.08 21.28 10.78
C ALA A 66 -37.47 20.81 10.30
N VAL A 67 -37.74 20.76 9.00
CA VAL A 67 -39.06 20.29 8.51
C VAL A 67 -39.31 18.82 8.76
N VAL A 68 -38.27 17.98 8.69
CA VAL A 68 -38.40 16.54 8.98
C VAL A 68 -38.56 16.32 10.48
N ALA A 69 -37.76 16.99 11.30
CA ALA A 69 -37.86 16.88 12.76
C ALA A 69 -39.20 17.39 13.31
N ALA A 70 -39.82 18.37 12.65
CA ALA A 70 -41.14 18.90 12.97
C ALA A 70 -42.33 18.12 12.37
N ASP A 71 -42.11 16.95 11.74
CA ASP A 71 -43.15 16.14 11.07
C ASP A 71 -43.92 16.87 9.95
N LEU A 72 -43.30 17.87 9.32
CA LEU A 72 -43.88 18.57 8.17
C LEU A 72 -43.62 17.83 6.86
N ALA A 73 -42.59 16.99 6.82
CA ALA A 73 -42.26 16.11 5.70
C ALA A 73 -41.63 14.81 6.20
N PRO A 74 -41.86 13.65 5.54
CA PRO A 74 -41.28 12.37 5.96
C PRO A 74 -39.76 12.29 5.71
N PHE A 75 -39.28 13.03 4.71
CA PHE A 75 -37.87 13.16 4.36
C PHE A 75 -37.63 14.50 3.67
N ALA A 76 -36.37 14.90 3.59
CA ALA A 76 -35.93 16.04 2.81
C ALA A 76 -34.59 15.72 2.12
N THR A 77 -34.32 16.39 1.01
CA THR A 77 -32.99 16.41 0.41
C THR A 77 -32.14 17.51 1.03
N GLY A 78 -30.85 17.24 1.20
CA GLY A 78 -29.86 18.25 1.58
C GLY A 78 -28.62 18.16 0.69
N THR A 79 -27.70 19.09 0.91
CA THR A 79 -26.37 19.07 0.30
C THR A 79 -25.33 19.06 1.41
N ASP A 80 -24.31 18.24 1.29
CA ASP A 80 -23.20 18.16 2.23
C ASP A 80 -21.90 18.50 1.51
N THR A 81 -21.38 19.69 1.77
CA THR A 81 -20.08 20.16 1.25
C THR A 81 -18.98 20.10 2.32
N GLY A 82 -19.38 20.21 3.60
CA GLY A 82 -18.48 20.16 4.75
C GLY A 82 -19.16 19.69 6.04
N GLY A 83 -20.29 18.98 5.97
CA GLY A 83 -21.08 18.54 7.13
C GLY A 83 -22.56 18.83 7.05
N SER A 84 -23.01 19.51 6.00
CA SER A 84 -24.34 20.12 5.88
C SER A 84 -25.51 19.16 5.71
N ILE A 85 -25.32 17.84 5.74
CA ILE A 85 -26.39 16.85 5.99
C ILE A 85 -26.27 16.29 7.41
N ARG A 86 -25.05 15.99 7.84
CA ARG A 86 -24.77 15.24 9.08
C ARG A 86 -24.92 16.08 10.35
N GLN A 87 -24.37 17.29 10.36
CA GLN A 87 -24.50 18.22 11.48
C GLN A 87 -25.97 18.61 11.72
N PRO A 88 -26.75 19.04 10.71
CA PRO A 88 -28.18 19.30 10.90
C PRO A 88 -28.96 18.08 11.38
N ALA A 89 -28.66 16.89 10.83
CA ALA A 89 -29.29 15.67 11.28
C ALA A 89 -28.95 15.36 12.76
N SER A 90 -27.71 15.62 13.19
CA SER A 90 -27.32 15.50 14.60
C SER A 90 -28.13 16.44 15.50
N PHE A 91 -28.17 17.73 15.17
CA PHE A 91 -28.83 18.77 15.98
C PHE A 91 -30.36 18.63 16.03
N CYS A 92 -30.97 18.04 14.99
CA CYS A 92 -32.41 17.84 14.90
C CYS A 92 -32.85 16.40 15.22
N GLY A 93 -31.95 15.51 15.61
CA GLY A 93 -32.29 14.14 16.02
C GLY A 93 -32.79 13.26 14.87
N LEU A 94 -32.14 13.34 13.71
CA LEU A 94 -32.52 12.67 12.47
C LEU A 94 -31.41 11.75 11.97
N THR A 95 -31.76 10.88 11.01
CA THR A 95 -30.78 10.19 10.19
C THR A 95 -30.46 11.02 8.95
N GLY A 96 -29.18 11.22 8.67
CA GLY A 96 -28.72 11.98 7.49
C GLY A 96 -27.58 11.26 6.80
N LEU A 97 -27.72 10.98 5.51
CA LEU A 97 -26.71 10.26 4.73
C LEU A 97 -26.03 11.18 3.73
N LYS A 98 -24.73 11.36 3.91
CA LYS A 98 -23.82 11.89 2.91
C LYS A 98 -23.33 10.73 2.03
N PRO A 99 -23.75 10.63 0.76
CA PRO A 99 -23.34 9.52 -0.09
C PRO A 99 -21.88 9.65 -0.52
N THR A 100 -21.35 8.61 -1.17
CA THR A 100 -20.06 8.66 -1.87
C THR A 100 -20.07 9.75 -2.95
N TYR A 101 -18.93 10.43 -3.14
CA TYR A 101 -18.82 11.47 -4.16
C TYR A 101 -19.11 10.92 -5.56
N GLY A 102 -20.00 11.59 -6.30
CA GLY A 102 -20.46 11.15 -7.63
C GLY A 102 -21.58 10.10 -7.65
N ARG A 103 -21.99 9.54 -6.50
CA ARG A 103 -23.08 8.53 -6.43
C ARG A 103 -24.46 9.11 -6.77
N VAL A 104 -24.68 10.36 -6.40
CA VAL A 104 -25.87 11.16 -6.68
C VAL A 104 -25.46 12.32 -7.57
N SER A 105 -26.15 12.49 -8.70
CA SER A 105 -25.85 13.54 -9.68
C SER A 105 -26.00 14.93 -9.06
N ARG A 106 -25.02 15.79 -9.37
CA ARG A 106 -24.98 17.20 -9.04
C ARG A 106 -25.63 18.09 -10.11
N PHE A 107 -26.04 17.52 -11.24
CA PHE A 107 -26.63 18.30 -12.32
C PHE A 107 -27.87 19.08 -11.84
N GLY A 108 -27.84 20.41 -12.06
CA GLY A 108 -28.86 21.35 -11.62
C GLY A 108 -28.83 21.75 -10.14
N MET A 109 -27.89 21.23 -9.36
CA MET A 109 -27.56 21.82 -8.05
C MET A 109 -26.76 23.12 -8.26
N ILE A 110 -27.03 24.13 -7.43
CA ILE A 110 -26.20 25.34 -7.42
C ILE A 110 -24.88 24.97 -6.74
N ALA A 111 -23.80 24.94 -7.51
CA ALA A 111 -22.48 24.52 -7.03
C ALA A 111 -21.92 25.51 -5.99
N TYR A 112 -21.61 24.98 -4.81
CA TYR A 112 -20.78 25.67 -3.83
C TYR A 112 -19.32 25.31 -4.10
N ALA A 113 -18.91 24.08 -3.81
CA ALA A 113 -17.59 23.56 -4.14
C ALA A 113 -17.71 22.32 -5.04
N SER A 114 -17.33 22.50 -6.31
CA SER A 114 -17.44 21.51 -7.38
C SER A 114 -16.78 20.17 -7.10
N SER A 115 -15.78 20.11 -6.22
CA SER A 115 -15.10 18.86 -5.86
C SER A 115 -15.54 18.27 -4.51
N LEU A 116 -16.48 18.92 -3.81
CA LEU A 116 -16.89 18.56 -2.44
C LEU A 116 -18.41 18.39 -2.25
N ASP A 117 -19.26 19.06 -3.05
CA ASP A 117 -20.71 18.98 -2.88
C ASP A 117 -21.26 17.58 -3.15
N GLN A 118 -22.08 17.08 -2.22
CA GLN A 118 -22.79 15.81 -2.34
C GLN A 118 -24.26 16.00 -1.96
N GLY A 119 -25.18 15.71 -2.87
CA GLY A 119 -26.61 15.68 -2.57
C GLY A 119 -27.00 14.38 -1.87
N GLY A 120 -27.78 14.43 -0.80
CA GLY A 120 -28.16 13.24 -0.04
C GLY A 120 -29.45 13.40 0.77
N PRO A 121 -29.97 12.30 1.35
CA PRO A 121 -31.23 12.31 2.08
C PRO A 121 -31.06 12.62 3.57
N MET A 122 -32.10 13.22 4.15
CA MET A 122 -32.36 13.28 5.59
C MET A 122 -33.77 12.78 5.88
N ALA A 123 -33.89 11.90 6.87
CA ALA A 123 -35.15 11.29 7.27
C ALA A 123 -35.11 10.88 8.76
N ARG A 124 -36.20 10.30 9.27
CA ARG A 124 -36.25 9.83 10.66
C ARG A 124 -35.51 8.52 10.89
N SER A 125 -35.24 7.75 9.84
CA SER A 125 -34.59 6.44 9.92
C SER A 125 -33.59 6.22 8.78
N ALA A 126 -32.66 5.28 8.98
CA ALA A 126 -31.75 4.81 7.93
C ALA A 126 -32.50 4.11 6.79
N GLU A 127 -33.62 3.45 7.09
CA GLU A 127 -34.49 2.81 6.11
C GLU A 127 -35.13 3.84 5.17
N ASP A 128 -35.66 4.94 5.71
CA ASP A 128 -36.24 6.02 4.89
C ASP A 128 -35.19 6.68 4.00
N CYS A 129 -33.97 6.90 4.54
CA CYS A 129 -32.83 7.37 3.74
C CYS A 129 -32.48 6.39 2.62
N ALA A 130 -32.53 5.08 2.86
CA ALA A 130 -32.26 4.05 1.85
C ALA A 130 -33.31 4.04 0.73
N TYR A 131 -34.60 4.16 1.04
CA TYR A 131 -35.65 4.30 0.03
C TYR A 131 -35.40 5.52 -0.87
N LEU A 132 -35.04 6.65 -0.27
CA LEU A 132 -34.75 7.86 -1.04
C LEU A 132 -33.46 7.73 -1.87
N MET A 133 -32.44 7.02 -1.36
CA MET A 133 -31.23 6.71 -2.13
C MET A 133 -31.49 5.87 -3.37
N ASN A 134 -32.38 4.87 -3.29
CA ASN A 134 -32.80 4.08 -4.47
C ASN A 134 -33.39 4.95 -5.58
N VAL A 135 -33.98 6.10 -5.24
CA VAL A 135 -34.50 7.07 -6.21
C VAL A 135 -33.42 8.04 -6.69
N MET A 136 -32.58 8.57 -5.79
CA MET A 136 -31.62 9.64 -6.12
C MET A 136 -30.36 9.12 -6.84
N ALA A 137 -29.87 7.95 -6.45
CA ALA A 137 -28.58 7.42 -6.88
C ALA A 137 -28.56 7.00 -8.35
N GLY A 138 -27.36 6.96 -8.94
CA GLY A 138 -27.12 6.41 -10.27
C GLY A 138 -26.57 7.41 -11.27
N HIS A 139 -25.91 6.87 -12.29
CA HIS A 139 -25.18 7.63 -13.30
C HIS A 139 -26.06 8.66 -14.02
N ASP A 140 -25.47 9.80 -14.32
CA ASP A 140 -26.07 10.87 -15.11
C ASP A 140 -25.04 11.44 -16.08
N ALA A 141 -25.25 11.23 -17.38
CA ALA A 141 -24.37 11.70 -18.44
C ALA A 141 -24.26 13.25 -18.51
N LYS A 142 -25.14 14.00 -17.83
CA LYS A 142 -25.07 15.47 -17.75
C LYS A 142 -24.14 15.97 -16.64
N ASP A 143 -23.66 15.08 -15.77
CA ASP A 143 -22.75 15.38 -14.69
C ASP A 143 -21.45 14.59 -14.89
N SER A 144 -20.39 15.28 -15.31
CA SER A 144 -19.07 14.67 -15.55
C SER A 144 -18.44 14.05 -14.31
N THR A 145 -18.95 14.38 -13.11
CA THR A 145 -18.49 13.82 -11.84
C THR A 145 -19.34 12.62 -11.37
N SER A 146 -20.40 12.29 -12.12
CA SER A 146 -21.29 11.19 -11.80
C SER A 146 -20.63 9.84 -12.06
N MET A 147 -20.61 8.98 -11.05
CA MET A 147 -20.03 7.65 -11.15
C MET A 147 -20.85 6.78 -12.11
N ASP A 148 -20.19 6.21 -13.12
CA ASP A 148 -20.77 5.16 -13.97
C ASP A 148 -20.68 3.81 -13.25
N LYS A 149 -21.57 3.63 -12.27
CA LYS A 149 -21.70 2.41 -11.47
C LYS A 149 -23.17 2.07 -11.28
N GLU A 150 -23.51 0.79 -11.43
CA GLU A 150 -24.85 0.29 -11.12
C GLU A 150 -25.31 0.68 -9.69
N VAL A 151 -26.61 0.89 -9.55
CA VAL A 151 -27.24 1.26 -8.27
C VAL A 151 -27.49 -0.02 -7.49
N ASP A 152 -26.79 -0.16 -6.37
CA ASP A 152 -27.08 -1.19 -5.39
C ASP A 152 -28.49 -0.95 -4.82
N ASP A 153 -29.25 -2.01 -4.54
CA ASP A 153 -30.52 -1.87 -3.84
C ASP A 153 -30.25 -1.55 -2.35
N TYR A 154 -30.44 -0.28 -1.99
CA TYR A 154 -30.16 0.22 -0.64
C TYR A 154 -31.09 -0.35 0.43
N VAL A 155 -32.23 -0.94 0.07
CA VAL A 155 -33.17 -1.53 1.06
C VAL A 155 -33.01 -3.04 1.23
N ALA A 156 -32.44 -3.73 0.25
CA ALA A 156 -32.41 -5.20 0.21
C ALA A 156 -31.80 -5.87 1.46
N ASN A 157 -30.79 -5.25 2.09
CA ASN A 157 -29.99 -5.87 3.14
C ASN A 157 -29.97 -5.11 4.48
N LEU A 158 -30.86 -4.13 4.69
CA LEU A 158 -30.87 -3.27 5.90
C LEU A 158 -30.90 -4.06 7.21
N ASN A 159 -31.67 -5.16 7.25
CA ASN A 159 -31.84 -6.00 8.44
C ASN A 159 -31.04 -7.32 8.37
N ALA A 160 -30.29 -7.56 7.29
CA ALA A 160 -29.62 -8.84 7.05
C ALA A 160 -28.16 -8.85 7.55
N THR A 161 -27.60 -7.71 7.92
CA THR A 161 -26.18 -7.57 8.25
C THR A 161 -25.94 -7.72 9.75
N SER A 162 -25.26 -8.79 10.14
CA SER A 162 -24.80 -8.95 11.53
C SER A 162 -23.64 -7.99 11.81
N VAL A 163 -23.66 -7.33 12.97
CA VAL A 163 -22.53 -6.52 13.45
C VAL A 163 -21.44 -7.38 14.12
N LYS A 164 -21.67 -8.69 14.26
CA LYS A 164 -20.70 -9.60 14.90
C LYS A 164 -19.42 -9.70 14.07
N GLY A 165 -18.30 -9.37 14.68
CA GLY A 165 -16.98 -9.35 14.05
C GLY A 165 -16.68 -8.09 13.24
N LEU A 166 -17.61 -7.13 13.13
CA LEU A 166 -17.38 -5.86 12.46
C LEU A 166 -16.36 -5.03 13.24
N ARG A 167 -15.27 -4.63 12.60
CA ARG A 167 -14.23 -3.79 13.23
C ARG A 167 -14.59 -2.32 13.07
N ILE A 168 -14.85 -1.65 14.19
CA ILE A 168 -15.22 -0.23 14.25
C ILE A 168 -14.03 0.57 14.74
N GLY A 169 -13.50 1.44 13.88
CA GLY A 169 -12.41 2.35 14.20
C GLY A 169 -12.86 3.53 15.05
N ILE A 170 -12.14 3.78 16.14
CA ILE A 170 -12.35 4.89 17.08
C ILE A 170 -11.15 5.84 16.98
N PRO A 171 -11.27 6.99 16.28
CA PRO A 171 -10.16 7.92 16.12
C PRO A 171 -9.81 8.64 17.42
N LYS A 172 -8.59 8.45 17.93
CA LYS A 172 -8.14 9.12 19.17
C LYS A 172 -8.32 10.63 19.10
N GLN A 173 -8.01 11.20 17.95
CA GLN A 173 -8.03 12.64 17.69
C GLN A 173 -9.45 13.24 17.75
N TYR A 174 -10.50 12.41 17.71
CA TYR A 174 -11.89 12.84 17.84
C TYR A 174 -12.45 12.64 19.25
N PHE A 175 -11.91 11.73 20.06
CA PHE A 175 -12.42 11.42 21.40
C PHE A 175 -11.59 12.02 22.55
N ASN A 176 -10.32 12.36 22.27
CA ASN A 176 -9.37 12.91 23.23
C ASN A 176 -9.02 14.38 22.94
N VAL A 177 -9.98 15.14 22.43
CA VAL A 177 -9.83 16.56 22.10
C VAL A 177 -10.51 17.43 23.16
N GLU A 178 -9.87 18.54 23.52
CA GLU A 178 -10.47 19.57 24.36
C GLU A 178 -11.66 20.22 23.63
N GLY A 179 -12.80 20.38 24.30
CA GLY A 179 -14.01 20.99 23.74
C GLY A 179 -15.05 20.01 23.15
N LEU A 180 -14.83 18.69 23.23
CA LEU A 180 -15.91 17.72 23.08
C LEU A 180 -16.79 17.72 24.34
N ASP A 181 -18.09 17.97 24.18
CA ASP A 181 -19.05 17.98 25.28
C ASP A 181 -19.16 16.60 25.95
N ALA A 182 -19.26 16.62 27.29
CA ALA A 182 -19.25 15.40 28.10
C ALA A 182 -20.50 14.54 27.89
N ASP A 183 -21.67 15.16 27.69
CA ASP A 183 -22.91 14.43 27.42
C ASP A 183 -22.87 13.82 26.02
N VAL A 184 -22.39 14.57 25.03
CA VAL A 184 -22.17 14.06 23.66
C VAL A 184 -21.24 12.85 23.68
N LYS A 185 -20.07 12.97 24.32
CA LYS A 185 -19.12 11.87 24.47
C LYS A 185 -19.76 10.65 25.13
N ALA A 186 -20.46 10.85 26.25
CA ALA A 186 -21.10 9.77 26.99
C ALA A 186 -22.19 9.03 26.18
N ARG A 187 -23.03 9.74 25.41
CA ARG A 187 -24.06 9.12 24.56
C ARG A 187 -23.45 8.31 23.40
N VAL A 188 -22.38 8.83 22.78
CA VAL A 188 -21.66 8.13 21.72
C VAL A 188 -20.98 6.88 22.27
N GLU A 189 -20.26 6.97 23.38
CA GLU A 189 -19.60 5.83 24.02
C GLU A 189 -20.60 4.76 24.48
N GLU A 190 -21.76 5.16 25.02
CA GLU A 190 -22.83 4.22 25.37
C GLU A 190 -23.34 3.45 24.13
N SER A 191 -23.45 4.12 22.99
CA SER A 191 -23.91 3.50 21.74
C SER A 191 -22.85 2.58 21.14
N LEU A 192 -21.57 2.96 21.20
CA LEU A 192 -20.46 2.09 20.81
C LEU A 192 -20.38 0.83 21.68
N LYS A 193 -20.60 0.97 22.99
CA LYS A 193 -20.66 -0.16 23.91
C LYS A 193 -21.80 -1.13 23.55
N LYS A 194 -22.97 -0.63 23.17
CA LYS A 194 -24.07 -1.48 22.69
C LYS A 194 -23.67 -2.24 21.42
N LEU A 195 -22.94 -1.62 20.48
CA LEU A 195 -22.43 -2.31 19.29
C LEU A 195 -21.40 -3.40 19.65
N GLU A 196 -20.53 -3.15 20.62
CA GLU A 196 -19.59 -4.13 21.16
C GLU A 196 -20.34 -5.31 21.84
N GLU A 197 -21.36 -5.03 22.64
CA GLU A 197 -22.23 -6.05 23.26
C GLU A 197 -22.97 -6.91 22.21
N MET A 198 -23.26 -6.34 21.04
CA MET A 198 -23.83 -7.05 19.88
C MET A 198 -22.78 -7.83 19.06
N GLY A 199 -21.49 -7.74 19.43
CA GLY A 199 -20.39 -8.52 18.88
C GLY A 199 -19.46 -7.77 17.93
N ALA A 200 -19.59 -6.44 17.79
CA ALA A 200 -18.60 -5.64 17.06
C ALA A 200 -17.28 -5.57 17.84
N ILE A 201 -16.19 -5.25 17.15
CA ILE A 201 -14.85 -5.12 17.72
C ILE A 201 -14.46 -3.64 17.62
N LEU A 202 -14.27 -2.97 18.75
CA LEU A 202 -13.79 -1.60 18.77
C LEU A 202 -12.26 -1.60 18.62
N VAL A 203 -11.76 -0.83 17.66
CA VAL A 203 -10.34 -0.72 17.36
C VAL A 203 -9.95 0.75 17.44
N GLU A 204 -9.01 1.07 18.30
CA GLU A 204 -8.47 2.43 18.36
C GLU A 204 -7.60 2.69 17.11
N ILE A 205 -7.83 3.82 16.44
CA ILE A 205 -7.12 4.20 15.22
C ILE A 205 -6.56 5.61 15.32
N ASP A 206 -5.59 5.91 14.46
CA ASP A 206 -4.97 7.22 14.34
C ASP A 206 -5.37 7.86 13.01
N LEU A 207 -5.90 9.09 13.08
CA LEU A 207 -6.06 9.99 11.95
C LEU A 207 -5.06 11.13 12.14
N ASN A 208 -3.90 11.04 11.49
CA ASN A 208 -2.75 11.90 11.76
C ASN A 208 -2.82 13.26 11.04
N MET A 209 -3.75 13.42 10.10
CA MET A 209 -3.86 14.62 9.28
C MET A 209 -4.84 15.67 9.81
N THR A 210 -5.34 15.54 11.05
CA THR A 210 -6.42 16.39 11.61
C THR A 210 -6.13 17.89 11.57
N GLU A 211 -4.89 18.30 11.82
CA GLU A 211 -4.48 19.71 11.75
C GLU A 211 -4.60 20.31 10.34
N ALA A 212 -4.55 19.46 9.32
CA ALA A 212 -4.61 19.87 7.93
C ALA A 212 -6.06 20.02 7.39
N TYR A 213 -7.07 19.51 8.09
CA TYR A 213 -8.44 19.42 7.56
C TYR A 213 -9.03 20.80 7.27
N VAL A 214 -9.05 21.67 8.28
CA VAL A 214 -9.59 23.02 8.19
C VAL A 214 -8.83 23.87 7.15
N PRO A 215 -7.50 24.05 7.22
CA PRO A 215 -6.80 24.88 6.24
C PRO A 215 -6.94 24.36 4.81
N THR A 216 -6.96 23.04 4.60
CA THR A 216 -7.16 22.45 3.27
C THR A 216 -8.54 22.76 2.71
N TYR A 217 -9.60 22.56 3.51
CA TYR A 217 -10.97 22.84 3.11
C TYR A 217 -11.20 24.32 2.81
N TYR A 218 -10.72 25.22 3.68
CA TYR A 218 -10.90 26.67 3.54
C TYR A 218 -10.03 27.28 2.42
N LEU A 219 -9.12 26.52 1.81
CA LEU A 219 -8.49 26.89 0.54
C LEU A 219 -9.29 26.37 -0.66
N ILE A 220 -9.70 25.10 -0.63
CA ILE A 220 -10.39 24.46 -1.76
C ILE A 220 -11.82 25.01 -1.95
N ALA A 221 -12.65 24.95 -0.91
CA ALA A 221 -14.07 25.27 -1.02
C ALA A 221 -14.30 26.74 -1.41
N PRO A 222 -13.63 27.74 -0.80
CA PRO A 222 -13.78 29.13 -1.21
C PRO A 222 -13.23 29.42 -2.61
N ALA A 223 -12.11 28.80 -3.02
CA ALA A 223 -11.57 28.95 -4.37
C ALA A 223 -12.58 28.50 -5.43
N GLU A 224 -13.13 27.30 -5.27
CA GLU A 224 -14.15 26.77 -6.16
C GLU A 224 -15.44 27.60 -6.13
N ALA A 225 -15.86 28.04 -4.94
CA ALA A 225 -17.01 28.93 -4.79
C ALA A 225 -16.84 30.25 -5.55
N SER A 226 -15.67 30.87 -5.43
CA SER A 226 -15.37 32.13 -6.13
C SER A 226 -15.48 31.97 -7.64
N SER A 227 -14.92 30.88 -8.18
CA SER A 227 -15.04 30.54 -9.60
C SER A 227 -16.49 30.25 -10.00
N ASN A 228 -17.19 29.39 -9.27
CA ASN A 228 -18.58 29.00 -9.54
C ASN A 228 -19.56 30.17 -9.50
N LEU A 229 -19.36 31.10 -8.57
CA LEU A 229 -20.22 32.27 -8.37
C LEU A 229 -19.82 33.49 -9.21
N SER A 230 -18.73 33.41 -10.00
CA SER A 230 -18.30 34.49 -10.89
C SER A 230 -19.38 34.87 -11.93
N ARG A 231 -20.21 33.91 -12.34
CA ARG A 231 -21.30 34.09 -13.32
C ARG A 231 -22.45 34.99 -12.86
N TYR A 232 -22.59 35.25 -11.56
CA TYR A 232 -23.63 36.12 -11.02
C TYR A 232 -23.20 37.58 -11.19
N ASP A 233 -23.52 38.12 -12.36
CA ASP A 233 -23.07 39.42 -12.85
C ASP A 233 -24.20 40.48 -12.90
N GLY A 234 -25.45 40.08 -12.65
CA GLY A 234 -26.63 40.95 -12.79
C GLY A 234 -27.03 41.25 -14.25
N VAL A 235 -26.34 40.65 -15.22
CA VAL A 235 -26.69 40.72 -16.65
C VAL A 235 -27.41 39.47 -17.08
N ARG A 236 -26.77 38.31 -16.90
CA ARG A 236 -27.31 37.01 -17.30
C ARG A 236 -27.82 36.21 -16.11
N TYR A 237 -27.19 36.35 -14.95
CA TYR A 237 -27.56 35.60 -13.75
C TYR A 237 -27.59 36.50 -12.51
N GLY A 238 -28.59 36.28 -11.65
CA GLY A 238 -28.69 36.89 -10.33
C GLY A 238 -29.38 38.24 -10.28
N TYR A 239 -29.26 38.87 -9.11
CA TYR A 239 -29.77 40.21 -8.82
C TYR A 239 -29.10 41.25 -9.73
N ARG A 240 -29.89 42.17 -10.26
CA ARG A 240 -29.42 43.28 -11.10
C ARG A 240 -29.59 44.59 -10.34
N ALA A 241 -28.49 45.30 -10.12
CA ALA A 241 -28.51 46.61 -9.49
C ALA A 241 -29.38 47.60 -10.27
N GLU A 242 -30.19 48.38 -9.56
CA GLU A 242 -31.02 49.42 -10.16
C GLU A 242 -30.19 50.64 -10.58
N ASN A 243 -30.54 51.21 -11.74
CA ASN A 243 -29.96 52.44 -12.30
C ASN A 243 -28.43 52.45 -12.31
N PRO A 244 -27.75 51.48 -12.95
CA PRO A 244 -26.29 51.46 -13.00
C PRO A 244 -25.76 52.61 -13.86
N VAL A 245 -24.70 53.27 -13.39
CA VAL A 245 -24.05 54.38 -14.12
C VAL A 245 -23.31 53.88 -15.36
N ASP A 246 -22.65 52.72 -15.25
CA ASP A 246 -21.96 52.03 -16.32
C ASP A 246 -21.92 50.51 -16.05
N LEU A 247 -21.23 49.74 -16.90
CA LEU A 247 -21.10 48.28 -16.73
C LEU A 247 -20.30 47.88 -15.49
N MET A 248 -19.28 48.65 -15.11
CA MET A 248 -18.48 48.34 -13.91
C MET A 248 -19.27 48.61 -12.64
N ASP A 249 -20.06 49.68 -12.62
CA ASP A 249 -21.02 49.96 -11.55
C ASP A 249 -22.06 48.85 -11.44
N LEU A 250 -22.64 48.41 -12.57
CA LEU A 250 -23.57 47.29 -12.62
C LEU A 250 -22.97 46.02 -12.00
N TYR A 251 -21.76 45.61 -12.43
CA TYR A 251 -21.14 44.37 -11.93
C TYR A 251 -20.80 44.45 -10.44
N LYS A 252 -20.24 45.57 -9.98
CA LYS A 252 -19.86 45.74 -8.58
C LYS A 252 -21.09 45.76 -7.67
N ARG A 253 -22.07 46.61 -8.00
CA ARG A 253 -23.29 46.78 -7.18
C ARG A 253 -24.17 45.55 -7.19
N SER A 254 -24.35 44.89 -8.34
CA SER A 254 -25.15 43.66 -8.42
C SER A 254 -24.62 42.56 -7.49
N ARG A 255 -23.29 42.47 -7.36
CA ARG A 255 -22.66 41.50 -6.45
C ARG A 255 -22.65 41.96 -5.00
N SER A 256 -22.34 43.23 -4.73
CA SER A 256 -22.25 43.76 -3.36
C SER A 256 -23.62 43.92 -2.68
N GLU A 257 -24.66 44.28 -3.44
CA GLU A 257 -26.04 44.37 -2.96
C GLU A 257 -26.72 42.99 -2.95
N GLY A 258 -26.34 42.12 -3.90
CA GLY A 258 -27.03 40.86 -4.13
C GLY A 258 -26.60 39.70 -3.23
N PHE A 259 -25.30 39.57 -2.90
CA PHE A 259 -24.77 38.51 -2.05
C PHE A 259 -24.76 38.91 -0.58
N GLY A 260 -25.09 37.98 0.32
CA GLY A 260 -24.91 38.14 1.76
C GLY A 260 -23.44 38.20 2.19
N ALA A 261 -23.21 38.70 3.41
CA ALA A 261 -21.86 38.96 3.92
C ALA A 261 -20.97 37.71 3.98
N GLU A 262 -21.52 36.55 4.34
CA GLU A 262 -20.74 35.29 4.38
C GLU A 262 -20.32 34.86 2.98
N VAL A 263 -21.23 34.92 2.01
CA VAL A 263 -20.93 34.58 0.60
C VAL A 263 -19.85 35.51 0.04
N GLN A 264 -19.93 36.81 0.33
CA GLN A 264 -18.90 37.77 -0.07
C GLN A 264 -17.52 37.43 0.54
N ARG A 265 -17.46 37.07 1.83
CA ARG A 265 -16.20 36.66 2.48
C ARG A 265 -15.58 35.44 1.78
N ARG A 266 -16.38 34.42 1.48
CA ARG A 266 -15.91 33.20 0.79
C ARG A 266 -15.40 33.51 -0.62
N ILE A 267 -16.11 34.36 -1.36
CA ILE A 267 -15.66 34.81 -2.69
C ILE A 267 -14.31 35.50 -2.60
N LEU A 268 -14.11 36.42 -1.65
CA LEU A 268 -12.86 37.16 -1.47
C LEU A 268 -11.68 36.24 -1.14
N ILE A 269 -11.85 35.31 -0.21
CA ILE A 269 -10.82 34.30 0.15
C ILE A 269 -10.47 33.45 -1.07
N GLY A 270 -11.49 32.99 -1.80
CA GLY A 270 -11.28 32.18 -3.00
C GLY A 270 -10.57 32.92 -4.12
N THR A 271 -10.97 34.17 -4.40
CA THR A 271 -10.30 35.00 -5.41
C THR A 271 -8.84 35.25 -5.05
N TYR A 272 -8.53 35.43 -3.76
CA TYR A 272 -7.16 35.57 -3.30
C TYR A 272 -6.36 34.28 -3.56
N ALA A 273 -6.89 33.12 -3.19
CA ALA A 273 -6.23 31.83 -3.42
C ALA A 273 -6.00 31.51 -4.91
N LEU A 274 -6.87 32.00 -5.80
CA LEU A 274 -6.79 31.79 -7.25
C LEU A 274 -5.99 32.86 -8.00
N SER A 275 -5.48 33.89 -7.32
CA SER A 275 -4.77 34.99 -7.98
C SER A 275 -3.37 34.58 -8.49
N ALA A 276 -2.96 35.19 -9.61
CA ALA A 276 -1.70 34.86 -10.28
C ALA A 276 -0.49 35.04 -9.34
N GLY A 277 0.32 33.98 -9.17
CA GLY A 277 1.43 33.90 -8.23
C GLY A 277 1.12 33.12 -6.93
N TYR A 278 -0.16 32.93 -6.61
CA TYR A 278 -0.60 32.22 -5.40
C TYR A 278 -1.34 30.90 -5.69
N TYR A 279 -1.81 30.70 -6.93
CA TYR A 279 -2.53 29.49 -7.36
C TYR A 279 -1.76 28.21 -7.03
N ASP A 280 -0.50 28.10 -7.48
CA ASP A 280 0.34 26.93 -7.21
C ASP A 280 0.66 26.79 -5.72
N ALA A 281 0.92 27.92 -5.05
CA ALA A 281 1.33 27.96 -3.65
C ALA A 281 0.21 27.56 -2.68
N TYR A 282 -1.05 27.81 -3.03
CA TYR A 282 -2.21 27.54 -2.17
C TYR A 282 -3.14 26.48 -2.73
N TYR A 283 -3.75 26.68 -3.91
CA TYR A 283 -4.79 25.76 -4.40
C TYR A 283 -4.21 24.39 -4.78
N VAL A 284 -3.13 24.35 -5.57
CA VAL A 284 -2.45 23.09 -5.93
C VAL A 284 -1.87 22.41 -4.69
N LYS A 285 -1.27 23.18 -3.77
CA LYS A 285 -0.78 22.62 -2.50
C LYS A 285 -1.91 22.04 -1.65
N ALA A 286 -3.06 22.70 -1.56
CA ALA A 286 -4.22 22.19 -0.83
C ALA A 286 -4.76 20.91 -1.47
N GLN A 287 -4.76 20.79 -2.81
CA GLN A 287 -5.11 19.55 -3.51
C GLN A 287 -4.17 18.39 -3.14
N LYS A 288 -2.85 18.66 -3.06
CA LYS A 288 -1.86 17.67 -2.60
C LYS A 288 -2.09 17.25 -1.15
N VAL A 289 -2.37 18.20 -0.26
CA VAL A 289 -2.69 17.88 1.15
C VAL A 289 -4.01 17.12 1.27
N ARG A 290 -5.01 17.44 0.45
CA ARG A 290 -6.27 16.67 0.36
C ARG A 290 -6.02 15.20 0.03
N ARG A 291 -5.06 14.91 -0.84
CA ARG A 291 -4.66 13.53 -1.15
C ARG A 291 -4.03 12.82 0.05
N LEU A 292 -3.17 13.51 0.81
CA LEU A 292 -2.62 12.96 2.07
C LEU A 292 -3.72 12.65 3.09
N ILE A 293 -4.75 13.51 3.19
CA ILE A 293 -5.93 13.26 4.02
C ILE A 293 -6.68 12.00 3.55
N GLN A 294 -6.83 11.79 2.24
CA GLN A 294 -7.42 10.55 1.69
C GLN A 294 -6.61 9.31 2.08
N GLN A 295 -5.28 9.38 1.93
CA GLN A 295 -4.37 8.28 2.27
C GLN A 295 -4.42 7.93 3.77
N ASP A 296 -4.54 8.93 4.64
CA ASP A 296 -4.68 8.74 6.10
C ASP A 296 -5.95 7.92 6.44
N PHE A 297 -7.08 8.22 5.78
CA PHE A 297 -8.29 7.39 5.92
C PHE A 297 -8.13 5.98 5.34
N LEU A 298 -7.52 5.85 4.14
CA LEU A 298 -7.30 4.53 3.52
C LEU A 298 -6.46 3.62 4.42
N LYS A 299 -5.40 4.17 5.00
CA LYS A 299 -4.55 3.47 5.97
C LYS A 299 -5.34 3.05 7.21
N ALA A 300 -6.20 3.93 7.74
CA ALA A 300 -7.06 3.56 8.86
C ALA A 300 -7.96 2.35 8.53
N PHE A 301 -8.59 2.34 7.35
CA PHE A 301 -9.45 1.25 6.85
C PHE A 301 -8.71 -0.06 6.52
N GLU A 302 -7.37 -0.11 6.57
CA GLU A 302 -6.65 -1.40 6.56
C GLU A 302 -7.00 -2.22 7.80
N SER A 303 -7.12 -1.54 8.95
CA SER A 303 -7.33 -2.15 10.26
C SER A 303 -8.79 -2.24 10.69
N VAL A 304 -9.71 -1.53 10.03
CA VAL A 304 -11.14 -1.45 10.40
C VAL A 304 -12.06 -1.47 9.18
N ASP A 305 -13.34 -1.74 9.40
CA ASP A 305 -14.34 -1.85 8.32
C ASP A 305 -15.21 -0.59 8.21
N VAL A 306 -15.41 0.11 9.33
CA VAL A 306 -16.13 1.38 9.46
C VAL A 306 -15.46 2.22 10.54
N ILE A 307 -15.54 3.55 10.45
CA ILE A 307 -15.05 4.47 11.50
C ILE A 307 -16.26 5.10 12.18
N ALA A 308 -16.24 5.20 13.51
CA ALA A 308 -17.28 5.83 14.30
C ALA A 308 -16.76 7.06 15.05
N ALA A 309 -17.53 8.15 15.03
CA ALA A 309 -17.17 9.41 15.68
C ALA A 309 -18.41 10.23 16.04
N PRO A 310 -18.35 11.16 17.01
CA PRO A 310 -19.39 12.17 17.17
C PRO A 310 -19.64 12.93 15.86
N SER A 311 -20.90 13.23 15.55
CA SER A 311 -21.25 14.03 14.37
C SER A 311 -21.00 15.52 14.55
N ALA A 312 -20.94 15.98 15.80
CA ALA A 312 -20.65 17.34 16.22
C ALA A 312 -20.05 17.31 17.64
N PRO A 313 -19.24 18.32 18.04
CA PRO A 313 -18.64 18.37 19.37
C PRO A 313 -19.63 18.70 20.49
N THR A 314 -20.78 19.30 20.16
CA THR A 314 -21.82 19.74 21.09
C THR A 314 -23.21 19.41 20.53
N THR A 315 -24.24 19.52 21.37
CA THR A 315 -25.63 19.61 20.92
C THR A 315 -25.94 21.00 20.33
N ALA A 316 -27.16 21.17 19.81
CA ALA A 316 -27.58 22.46 19.26
C ALA A 316 -27.39 23.59 20.30
N TYR A 317 -26.84 24.72 19.85
CA TYR A 317 -26.64 25.91 20.69
C TYR A 317 -27.60 27.04 20.29
N LYS A 318 -27.68 28.08 21.12
CA LYS A 318 -28.60 29.20 20.91
C LYS A 318 -28.26 29.98 19.63
N ILE A 319 -29.31 30.45 18.97
CA ILE A 319 -29.20 31.42 17.87
C ILE A 319 -28.48 32.68 18.38
N GLY A 320 -27.50 33.15 17.61
CA GLY A 320 -26.66 34.30 17.97
C GLY A 320 -25.57 33.99 19.01
N ALA A 321 -25.26 32.72 19.28
CA ALA A 321 -24.12 32.36 20.13
C ALA A 321 -22.79 32.86 19.52
N ASP A 322 -21.97 33.50 20.34
CA ASP A 322 -20.62 33.96 19.96
C ASP A 322 -19.62 32.84 20.22
N LEU A 323 -19.36 32.03 19.19
CA LEU A 323 -18.43 30.90 19.28
C LEU A 323 -16.99 31.38 19.16
N THR A 324 -16.12 30.84 20.01
CA THR A 324 -14.69 31.05 19.92
C THR A 324 -14.11 30.42 18.64
N PRO A 325 -12.95 30.90 18.14
CA PRO A 325 -12.27 30.26 17.01
C PRO A 325 -11.98 28.77 17.22
N VAL A 326 -11.77 28.35 18.48
CA VAL A 326 -11.55 26.95 18.84
C VAL A 326 -12.83 26.13 18.71
N GLU A 327 -13.97 26.63 19.18
CA GLU A 327 -15.27 25.96 19.03
C GLU A 327 -15.67 25.83 17.55
N MET A 328 -15.44 26.89 16.76
CA MET A 328 -15.66 26.86 15.31
C MET A 328 -14.74 25.83 14.64
N TYR A 329 -13.45 25.85 14.99
CA TYR A 329 -12.47 24.89 14.48
C TYR A 329 -12.88 23.46 14.81
N LEU A 330 -13.27 23.18 16.07
CA LEU A 330 -13.71 21.88 16.55
C LEU A 330 -14.94 21.37 15.79
N GLY A 331 -15.93 22.22 15.53
CA GLY A 331 -17.10 21.86 14.74
C GLY A 331 -16.75 21.32 13.36
N ASP A 332 -15.74 21.91 12.73
CA ASP A 332 -15.30 21.60 11.37
C ASP A 332 -14.47 20.29 11.27
N ILE A 333 -13.68 19.93 12.29
CA ILE A 333 -12.77 18.77 12.22
C ILE A 333 -13.52 17.44 12.05
N TYR A 334 -14.72 17.31 12.62
CA TYR A 334 -15.53 16.07 12.58
C TYR A 334 -16.15 15.80 11.21
N THR A 335 -16.31 16.84 10.38
CA THR A 335 -17.10 16.75 9.15
C THR A 335 -16.30 16.99 7.88
N LEU A 336 -15.36 17.95 7.88
CA LEU A 336 -14.67 18.39 6.67
C LEU A 336 -13.81 17.31 6.01
N ALA A 337 -13.09 16.54 6.82
CA ALA A 337 -12.17 15.49 6.34
C ALA A 337 -12.89 14.45 5.48
N VAL A 338 -14.14 14.13 5.83
CA VAL A 338 -14.98 13.17 5.13
C VAL A 338 -15.39 13.66 3.73
N ASN A 339 -15.55 14.98 3.54
CA ASN A 339 -15.80 15.60 2.23
C ASN A 339 -14.50 15.69 1.42
N LEU A 340 -13.40 16.10 2.05
CA LEU A 340 -12.07 16.11 1.43
C LEU A 340 -11.68 14.71 0.92
N ALA A 341 -12.00 13.67 1.70
CA ALA A 341 -11.74 12.29 1.34
C ALA A 341 -12.78 11.67 0.38
N GLY A 342 -13.90 12.35 0.11
CA GLY A 342 -14.97 11.85 -0.77
C GLY A 342 -15.71 10.61 -0.25
N LEU A 343 -15.61 10.33 1.06
CA LEU A 343 -16.13 9.13 1.72
C LEU A 343 -17.64 9.23 1.99
N PRO A 344 -18.42 8.15 1.96
CA PRO A 344 -19.78 8.15 2.49
C PRO A 344 -19.79 8.23 4.03
N ALA A 345 -20.77 8.93 4.59
CA ALA A 345 -20.99 8.93 6.03
C ALA A 345 -22.45 9.17 6.41
N ILE A 346 -22.91 8.53 7.47
CA ILE A 346 -24.28 8.62 7.98
C ILE A 346 -24.30 9.10 9.43
N ASN A 347 -25.15 10.07 9.73
CA ASN A 347 -25.50 10.43 11.10
C ASN A 347 -26.65 9.53 11.58
N ALA A 348 -26.54 8.97 12.78
CA ALA A 348 -27.60 8.28 13.49
C ALA A 348 -27.85 8.96 14.85
N PRO A 349 -29.12 9.19 15.24
CA PRO A 349 -29.43 9.73 16.56
C PRO A 349 -29.14 8.70 17.66
N VAL A 350 -28.45 9.12 18.72
CA VAL A 350 -27.95 8.24 19.80
C VAL A 350 -28.42 8.66 21.20
N GLY A 351 -29.47 9.47 21.27
CA GLY A 351 -30.09 9.92 22.51
C GLY A 351 -30.06 11.43 22.64
N PHE A 352 -30.14 11.90 23.89
CA PHE A 352 -30.25 13.31 24.24
C PHE A 352 -29.22 13.68 25.30
N ASP A 353 -28.81 14.94 25.31
CA ASP A 353 -28.05 15.54 26.41
C ASP A 353 -28.95 15.84 27.63
N GLN A 354 -28.36 16.41 28.69
CA GLN A 354 -29.09 16.82 29.89
C GLN A 354 -30.15 17.90 29.67
N ASN A 355 -30.08 18.65 28.58
CA ASN A 355 -31.03 19.70 28.19
C ASN A 355 -32.12 19.17 27.23
N ASN A 356 -32.18 17.86 27.03
CA ASN A 356 -33.11 17.19 26.12
C ASN A 356 -32.91 17.60 24.64
N LEU A 357 -31.67 17.92 24.26
CA LEU A 357 -31.27 18.20 22.89
C LEU A 357 -30.65 16.94 22.25
N PRO A 358 -30.92 16.66 20.97
CA PRO A 358 -30.44 15.44 20.33
C PRO A 358 -28.91 15.36 20.18
N VAL A 359 -28.39 14.13 20.27
CA VAL A 359 -26.99 13.79 20.02
C VAL A 359 -26.88 12.85 18.83
N GLY A 360 -25.91 13.09 17.94
CA GLY A 360 -25.64 12.28 16.76
C GLY A 360 -24.30 11.53 16.79
N LEU A 361 -24.33 10.27 16.36
CA LEU A 361 -23.16 9.44 16.04
C LEU A 361 -23.03 9.34 14.53
N GLN A 362 -21.83 9.61 14.03
CA GLN A 362 -21.51 9.41 12.63
C GLN A 362 -20.79 8.07 12.43
N LEU A 363 -21.21 7.33 11.40
CA LEU A 363 -20.49 6.19 10.85
C LEU A 363 -19.94 6.56 9.46
N ILE A 364 -18.62 6.43 9.29
CA ILE A 364 -17.88 6.74 8.05
C ILE A 364 -17.44 5.41 7.43
N ALA A 365 -17.87 5.16 6.20
CA ALA A 365 -17.50 3.95 5.47
C ALA A 365 -16.50 4.27 4.36
N GLN A 366 -15.79 3.25 3.87
CA GLN A 366 -14.94 3.38 2.70
C GLN A 366 -15.78 3.61 1.43
N LYS A 367 -15.20 4.28 0.43
CA LYS A 367 -15.80 4.57 -0.89
C LYS A 367 -16.37 3.32 -1.60
N SER A 368 -15.81 2.14 -1.30
CA SER A 368 -16.25 0.83 -1.77
C SER A 368 -16.17 -0.20 -0.63
N ALA A 369 -17.18 -1.06 -0.49
CA ALA A 369 -17.11 -2.25 0.37
C ALA A 369 -16.08 -3.19 -0.23
N LYS A 370 -14.86 -3.29 0.35
CA LYS A 370 -13.69 -3.99 -0.20
C LYS A 370 -14.04 -5.06 -1.25
N PRO A 371 -13.72 -4.79 -2.54
CA PRO A 371 -13.14 -5.81 -3.39
C PRO A 371 -11.78 -5.33 -3.86
N LYS A 372 -10.88 -6.29 -4.13
CA LYS A 372 -9.60 -6.08 -4.81
C LYS A 372 -9.83 -5.47 -6.20
N SER A 373 -9.99 -4.15 -6.27
CA SER A 373 -9.92 -3.41 -7.53
C SER A 373 -8.46 -3.07 -7.74
N ASN A 374 -7.83 -3.61 -8.79
CA ASN A 374 -6.47 -3.25 -9.20
C ASN A 374 -6.41 -1.83 -9.82
N LEU A 375 -7.48 -1.04 -9.71
CA LEU A 375 -7.54 0.32 -10.21
C LEU A 375 -7.20 1.32 -9.09
N ILE A 376 -6.32 2.26 -9.40
CA ILE A 376 -5.97 3.40 -8.55
C ILE A 376 -6.76 4.60 -9.06
N ASP A 377 -7.76 5.04 -8.29
CA ASP A 377 -8.70 6.12 -8.66
C ASP A 377 -9.35 5.98 -10.05
N GLY A 378 -9.60 4.73 -10.47
CA GLY A 378 -10.21 4.42 -11.77
C GLY A 378 -9.21 4.25 -12.91
N TRP A 379 -7.92 4.39 -12.64
CA TRP A 379 -6.83 4.09 -13.58
C TRP A 379 -6.32 2.67 -13.40
N GLU A 380 -6.16 1.95 -14.51
CA GLU A 380 -5.38 0.72 -14.57
C GLU A 380 -3.91 1.08 -14.76
N VAL A 381 -3.07 0.62 -13.83
CA VAL A 381 -1.62 0.75 -13.94
C VAL A 381 -1.07 -0.37 -14.80
N VAL A 382 -0.14 -0.07 -15.70
CA VAL A 382 0.53 -1.05 -16.56
C VAL A 382 2.02 -0.86 -16.42
N ILE A 383 2.71 -1.90 -15.96
CA ILE A 383 4.15 -1.88 -15.68
C ILE A 383 4.85 -2.95 -16.49
N GLY A 384 5.94 -2.57 -17.15
CA GLY A 384 6.93 -3.49 -17.74
C GLY A 384 8.30 -3.23 -17.12
N ILE A 385 9.09 -4.29 -16.94
CA ILE A 385 10.38 -4.21 -16.26
C ILE A 385 11.47 -4.70 -17.21
N GLU A 386 12.57 -3.96 -17.25
CA GLU A 386 13.80 -4.29 -17.98
C GLU A 386 14.92 -4.50 -16.96
N ILE A 387 15.49 -5.69 -16.90
CA ILE A 387 16.52 -6.06 -15.91
C ILE A 387 17.82 -6.34 -16.65
N HIS A 388 18.90 -5.65 -16.27
CA HIS A 388 20.25 -5.98 -16.72
C HIS A 388 20.97 -6.75 -15.62
N THR A 389 21.35 -7.97 -15.94
CA THR A 389 22.07 -8.87 -15.03
C THR A 389 23.48 -9.12 -15.55
N GLN A 390 24.50 -8.78 -14.77
CA GLN A 390 25.88 -9.11 -15.05
C GLN A 390 26.12 -10.60 -14.84
N LEU A 391 26.64 -11.27 -15.88
CA LEU A 391 26.90 -12.70 -15.83
C LEU A 391 28.22 -13.01 -15.10
N ALA A 392 28.19 -14.03 -14.25
CA ALA A 392 29.31 -14.47 -13.42
C ALA A 392 30.32 -15.32 -14.21
N THR A 393 30.99 -14.70 -15.19
CA THR A 393 32.08 -15.34 -15.96
C THR A 393 33.44 -14.80 -15.54
N ASN A 394 34.51 -15.57 -15.79
CA ASN A 394 35.88 -15.13 -15.48
C ASN A 394 36.42 -14.08 -16.47
N THR A 395 36.00 -14.17 -17.73
CA THR A 395 36.40 -13.28 -18.82
C THR A 395 35.20 -12.54 -19.39
N LYS A 396 35.47 -11.38 -19.99
CA LYS A 396 34.50 -10.53 -20.70
C LYS A 396 33.81 -11.26 -21.86
N ILE A 397 32.74 -10.66 -22.41
CA ILE A 397 31.90 -11.32 -23.42
C ILE A 397 32.65 -11.49 -24.76
N PHE A 398 33.51 -10.53 -25.10
CA PHE A 398 34.20 -10.48 -26.39
C PHE A 398 35.73 -10.36 -26.29
N SER A 399 36.29 -10.35 -25.07
CA SER A 399 37.72 -10.18 -24.81
C SER A 399 38.20 -11.08 -23.68
N GLY A 400 39.52 -11.28 -23.59
CA GLY A 400 40.15 -12.08 -22.53
C GLY A 400 40.36 -11.35 -21.19
N SER A 401 39.87 -10.11 -21.06
CA SER A 401 40.03 -9.34 -19.82
C SER A 401 39.15 -9.88 -18.71
N SER A 402 39.57 -9.66 -17.46
CA SER A 402 38.82 -10.07 -16.27
C SER A 402 37.55 -9.22 -16.05
N THR A 403 36.57 -9.80 -15.37
CA THR A 403 35.30 -9.19 -14.93
C THR A 403 35.31 -8.79 -13.44
N VAL A 404 36.42 -9.04 -12.72
CA VAL A 404 36.49 -8.84 -11.25
C VAL A 404 36.39 -7.35 -10.91
N PHE A 405 35.40 -7.00 -10.09
CA PHE A 405 35.17 -5.63 -9.64
C PHE A 405 36.27 -5.10 -8.69
N GLY A 406 36.42 -3.77 -8.62
CA GLY A 406 37.20 -3.09 -7.56
C GLY A 406 38.68 -2.82 -7.85
N ASN A 407 39.17 -3.14 -9.05
CA ASN A 407 40.56 -2.84 -9.45
C ASN A 407 40.77 -1.37 -9.85
N ASP A 408 42.04 -0.94 -9.90
CA ASP A 408 42.42 0.40 -10.33
C ASP A 408 41.89 0.71 -11.76
N PRO A 409 41.50 1.97 -12.06
CA PRO A 409 40.90 2.34 -13.34
C PRO A 409 41.72 1.90 -14.56
N ASN A 410 41.05 1.39 -15.59
CA ASN A 410 41.62 0.93 -16.86
C ASN A 410 42.70 -0.18 -16.78
N THR A 411 42.81 -0.91 -15.66
CA THR A 411 43.72 -2.08 -15.54
C THR A 411 43.15 -3.37 -16.12
N GLN A 412 41.85 -3.44 -16.37
CA GLN A 412 41.13 -4.59 -16.95
C GLN A 412 40.58 -4.29 -18.36
N ALA A 413 41.28 -3.46 -19.13
CA ALA A 413 40.92 -3.12 -20.50
C ALA A 413 42.02 -3.57 -21.47
N SER A 414 41.72 -4.58 -22.28
CA SER A 414 42.56 -5.05 -23.40
C SER A 414 42.41 -4.16 -24.63
N LEU A 415 43.19 -4.43 -25.68
CA LEU A 415 43.05 -3.72 -26.96
C LEU A 415 41.65 -3.84 -27.58
N VAL A 416 40.95 -4.94 -27.32
CA VAL A 416 39.56 -5.15 -27.77
C VAL A 416 38.61 -4.23 -27.01
N ASP A 417 38.77 -4.14 -25.69
CA ASP A 417 37.93 -3.30 -24.82
C ASP A 417 38.17 -1.82 -25.09
N LEU A 418 39.42 -1.45 -25.42
CA LEU A 418 39.81 -0.10 -25.84
C LEU A 418 39.38 0.25 -27.28
N ALA A 419 38.77 -0.70 -28.01
CA ALA A 419 38.34 -0.53 -29.40
C ALA A 419 39.47 -0.08 -30.35
N MET A 420 40.67 -0.64 -30.19
CA MET A 420 41.80 -0.26 -31.04
C MET A 420 41.58 -0.67 -32.51
N PRO A 421 42.05 0.13 -33.48
CA PRO A 421 41.88 -0.21 -34.90
C PRO A 421 42.44 -1.59 -35.26
N GLY A 422 41.61 -2.45 -35.86
CA GLY A 422 41.98 -3.79 -36.32
C GLY A 422 41.71 -4.94 -35.34
N VAL A 423 41.15 -4.66 -34.16
CA VAL A 423 40.71 -5.71 -33.22
C VAL A 423 39.37 -6.31 -33.66
N LEU A 424 39.12 -7.57 -33.28
CA LEU A 424 37.87 -8.28 -33.55
C LEU A 424 37.31 -8.88 -32.24
N PRO A 425 35.98 -8.86 -32.04
CA PRO A 425 35.35 -9.51 -30.89
C PRO A 425 35.37 -11.05 -31.02
N VAL A 426 35.52 -11.75 -29.91
CA VAL A 426 35.40 -13.23 -29.87
C VAL A 426 34.45 -13.63 -28.75
N LEU A 427 33.29 -14.20 -29.12
CA LEU A 427 32.25 -14.58 -28.18
C LEU A 427 32.73 -15.59 -27.13
N ASN A 428 32.49 -15.28 -25.86
CA ASN A 428 32.71 -16.18 -24.74
C ASN A 428 31.67 -17.32 -24.73
N LYS A 429 32.11 -18.58 -24.78
CA LYS A 429 31.21 -19.73 -24.75
C LYS A 429 30.35 -19.78 -23.48
N GLU A 430 30.93 -19.44 -22.33
CA GLU A 430 30.26 -19.56 -21.03
C GLU A 430 29.03 -18.64 -20.94
N VAL A 431 29.06 -17.46 -21.59
CA VAL A 431 27.91 -16.53 -21.54
C VAL A 431 26.68 -17.10 -22.24
N VAL A 432 26.87 -17.91 -23.29
CA VAL A 432 25.78 -18.60 -24.00
C VAL A 432 25.19 -19.69 -23.11
N ASP A 433 26.03 -20.47 -22.44
CA ASP A 433 25.59 -21.53 -21.52
C ASP A 433 24.78 -20.95 -20.34
N LEU A 434 25.20 -19.80 -19.79
CA LEU A 434 24.48 -19.10 -18.72
C LEU A 434 23.14 -18.50 -19.20
N ALA A 435 23.08 -17.97 -20.43
CA ALA A 435 21.83 -17.48 -21.01
C ALA A 435 20.82 -18.62 -21.23
N ILE A 436 21.25 -19.76 -21.76
CA ILE A 436 20.39 -20.95 -21.91
C ILE A 436 19.90 -21.43 -20.54
N ARG A 437 20.78 -21.47 -19.53
CA ARG A 437 20.42 -21.83 -18.16
C ARG A 437 19.33 -20.92 -17.60
N PHE A 438 19.43 -19.61 -17.82
CA PHE A 438 18.37 -18.67 -17.44
C PHE A 438 17.06 -18.99 -18.17
N GLY A 439 17.10 -19.15 -19.50
CA GLY A 439 15.91 -19.40 -20.29
C GLY A 439 15.18 -20.68 -19.87
N LEU A 440 15.91 -21.76 -19.60
CA LEU A 440 15.33 -22.99 -19.03
C LEU A 440 14.71 -22.77 -17.63
N GLY A 441 15.27 -21.85 -16.83
CA GLY A 441 14.76 -21.54 -15.49
C GLY A 441 13.47 -20.72 -15.47
N ILE A 442 13.11 -20.07 -16.58
CA ILE A 442 11.85 -19.33 -16.79
C ILE A 442 10.95 -20.00 -17.83
N ASP A 443 11.14 -21.30 -18.08
CA ASP A 443 10.38 -22.07 -19.07
C ASP A 443 10.25 -21.37 -20.44
N ALA A 444 11.35 -20.76 -20.89
CA ALA A 444 11.40 -20.01 -22.14
C ALA A 444 11.75 -20.90 -23.35
N TYR A 445 11.29 -20.46 -24.52
CA TYR A 445 11.78 -20.97 -25.80
C TYR A 445 13.24 -20.52 -26.01
N ILE A 446 14.13 -21.48 -26.27
CA ILE A 446 15.54 -21.23 -26.62
C ILE A 446 15.65 -21.26 -28.15
N ASP A 447 16.11 -20.15 -28.76
CA ASP A 447 16.31 -20.11 -30.20
C ASP A 447 17.57 -20.91 -30.60
N GLN A 448 17.47 -21.75 -31.62
CA GLN A 448 18.58 -22.57 -32.12
C GLN A 448 19.59 -21.75 -32.93
N ALA A 449 19.18 -20.57 -33.44
CA ALA A 449 20.06 -19.69 -34.20
C ALA A 449 19.89 -18.24 -33.73
N SER A 450 20.98 -17.64 -33.25
CA SER A 450 20.96 -16.28 -32.74
C SER A 450 22.05 -15.42 -33.38
N VAL A 451 21.74 -14.15 -33.65
CA VAL A 451 22.62 -13.22 -34.35
C VAL A 451 22.89 -12.00 -33.47
N PHE A 452 24.17 -11.69 -33.27
CA PHE A 452 24.57 -10.44 -32.64
C PHE A 452 24.38 -9.28 -33.61
N ALA A 453 23.99 -8.12 -33.08
CA ALA A 453 23.76 -6.90 -33.81
C ALA A 453 24.47 -5.72 -33.13
N ARG A 454 24.77 -4.69 -33.91
CA ARG A 454 25.36 -3.45 -33.40
C ARG A 454 24.27 -2.43 -33.08
N LYS A 455 24.18 -2.04 -31.82
CA LYS A 455 23.39 -0.89 -31.33
C LYS A 455 24.27 0.35 -31.40
N ASN A 456 24.13 1.17 -32.44
CA ASN A 456 25.04 2.28 -32.72
C ASN A 456 24.66 3.53 -31.92
N TYR A 457 25.56 4.00 -31.06
CA TYR A 457 25.45 5.28 -30.36
C TYR A 457 26.83 5.77 -29.91
N PHE A 458 27.01 7.09 -29.90
CA PHE A 458 28.26 7.72 -29.48
C PHE A 458 28.15 8.19 -28.03
N TYR A 459 28.96 7.61 -27.16
CA TYR A 459 29.13 8.09 -25.79
C TYR A 459 30.54 7.74 -25.30
N PRO A 460 31.19 8.56 -24.45
CA PRO A 460 32.57 8.34 -24.03
C PRO A 460 32.87 6.98 -23.36
N ASP A 461 31.88 6.36 -22.73
CA ASP A 461 32.00 5.03 -22.11
C ASP A 461 31.73 3.85 -23.07
N SER A 462 31.36 4.15 -24.33
CA SER A 462 31.18 3.17 -25.41
C SER A 462 32.31 3.32 -26.44
N PRO A 463 33.48 2.68 -26.22
CA PRO A 463 34.70 2.95 -26.97
C PRO A 463 34.58 2.62 -28.46
N LYS A 464 33.74 1.65 -28.82
CA LYS A 464 33.51 1.24 -30.22
C LYS A 464 32.59 2.20 -30.99
N GLY A 465 31.85 3.08 -30.30
CA GLY A 465 30.76 3.86 -30.89
C GLY A 465 29.51 3.02 -31.23
N TYR A 466 29.48 1.77 -30.76
CA TYR A 466 28.34 0.86 -30.79
C TYR A 466 28.49 -0.17 -29.67
N GLN A 467 27.36 -0.66 -29.18
CA GLN A 467 27.29 -1.80 -28.26
C GLN A 467 26.91 -3.04 -29.06
N ILE A 468 27.64 -4.13 -28.87
CA ILE A 468 27.26 -5.45 -29.41
C ILE A 468 26.16 -6.01 -28.49
N SER A 469 24.97 -6.22 -29.06
CA SER A 469 23.77 -6.72 -28.39
C SER A 469 23.04 -7.69 -29.33
N GLN A 470 21.79 -8.04 -29.07
CA GLN A 470 20.97 -8.87 -29.96
C GLN A 470 19.67 -8.13 -30.24
N MET A 471 19.22 -8.10 -31.49
CA MET A 471 17.94 -7.48 -31.86
C MET A 471 16.93 -8.55 -32.24
N ASP A 472 17.19 -9.20 -33.38
CA ASP A 472 16.36 -10.28 -33.91
C ASP A 472 16.89 -11.62 -33.40
N ASN A 473 15.97 -12.53 -33.05
CA ASN A 473 16.29 -13.90 -32.58
C ASN A 473 17.23 -13.93 -31.36
N PRO A 474 16.83 -13.37 -30.21
CA PRO A 474 17.60 -13.50 -28.97
C PRO A 474 17.70 -14.97 -28.54
N ILE A 475 18.76 -15.33 -27.81
CA ILE A 475 18.97 -16.71 -27.34
C ILE A 475 17.77 -17.21 -26.52
N VAL A 476 17.24 -16.36 -25.64
CA VAL A 476 16.05 -16.66 -24.84
C VAL A 476 14.87 -15.85 -25.36
N GLY A 477 13.88 -16.55 -25.89
CA GLY A 477 12.62 -15.98 -26.37
C GLY A 477 11.55 -15.93 -25.29
N LEU A 478 10.29 -16.16 -25.70
CA LEU A 478 9.12 -16.08 -24.81
C LEU A 478 9.22 -17.12 -23.69
N GLY A 479 9.09 -16.67 -22.45
CA GLY A 479 9.02 -17.49 -21.24
C GLY A 479 8.08 -16.88 -20.20
N HIS A 480 8.13 -17.38 -18.97
CA HIS A 480 7.32 -16.87 -17.88
C HIS A 480 7.93 -17.19 -16.51
N ILE A 481 7.50 -16.44 -15.49
CA ILE A 481 7.82 -16.73 -14.10
C ILE A 481 6.59 -16.50 -13.23
N ASP A 482 6.39 -17.37 -12.24
CA ASP A 482 5.32 -17.23 -11.27
C ASP A 482 5.82 -16.41 -10.06
N ILE A 483 5.12 -15.31 -9.77
CA ILE A 483 5.37 -14.43 -8.63
C ILE A 483 4.37 -14.72 -7.51
N GLN A 484 4.83 -14.65 -6.26
CA GLN A 484 3.98 -14.81 -5.08
C GLN A 484 3.85 -13.47 -4.37
N LEU A 485 2.62 -13.05 -4.10
CA LEU A 485 2.28 -11.83 -3.38
C LEU A 485 2.12 -12.12 -1.87
N GLU A 486 2.19 -11.07 -1.04
CA GLU A 486 2.09 -11.19 0.42
C GLU A 486 0.75 -11.76 0.89
N ASP A 487 -0.31 -11.58 0.11
CA ASP A 487 -1.64 -12.13 0.39
C ASP A 487 -1.79 -13.61 0.00
N GLY A 488 -0.70 -14.24 -0.44
CA GLY A 488 -0.63 -15.63 -0.87
C GLY A 488 -1.03 -15.87 -2.33
N THR A 489 -1.48 -14.84 -3.05
CA THR A 489 -1.84 -14.96 -4.47
C THR A 489 -0.60 -15.25 -5.31
N VAL A 490 -0.73 -16.19 -6.25
CA VAL A 490 0.29 -16.46 -7.26
C VAL A 490 -0.17 -15.91 -8.61
N LYS A 491 0.71 -15.16 -9.29
CA LYS A 491 0.45 -14.61 -10.62
C LYS A 491 1.59 -14.99 -11.56
N ARG A 492 1.24 -15.39 -12.79
CA ARG A 492 2.21 -15.63 -13.85
C ARG A 492 2.52 -14.32 -14.58
N ILE A 493 3.79 -14.01 -14.76
CA ILE A 493 4.28 -12.86 -15.52
C ILE A 493 5.06 -13.37 -16.73
N GLY A 494 4.71 -12.89 -17.93
CA GLY A 494 5.45 -13.20 -19.15
C GLY A 494 6.82 -12.54 -19.18
N VAL A 495 7.78 -13.23 -19.80
CA VAL A 495 9.09 -12.68 -20.18
C VAL A 495 9.16 -12.69 -21.70
N THR A 496 9.29 -11.51 -22.31
CA THR A 496 9.29 -11.37 -23.77
C THR A 496 10.58 -11.94 -24.37
N ARG A 497 11.71 -11.68 -23.71
CA ARG A 497 13.05 -12.09 -24.15
C ARG A 497 14.07 -11.95 -23.03
N ALA A 498 15.16 -12.70 -23.13
CA ALA A 498 16.42 -12.38 -22.44
C ALA A 498 17.60 -12.53 -23.39
N HIS A 499 18.42 -11.49 -23.51
CA HIS A 499 19.42 -11.42 -24.57
C HIS A 499 20.78 -10.95 -24.09
N LEU A 500 21.82 -11.40 -24.78
CA LEU A 500 23.20 -11.10 -24.42
C LEU A 500 23.62 -9.74 -24.99
N GLU A 501 24.32 -8.98 -24.17
CA GLU A 501 24.99 -7.76 -24.60
C GLU A 501 26.25 -7.50 -23.79
N GLU A 502 27.03 -6.51 -24.22
CA GLU A 502 28.19 -6.03 -23.47
C GLU A 502 27.86 -4.78 -22.66
N ASP A 503 28.39 -4.65 -21.46
CA ASP A 503 28.26 -3.43 -20.68
C ASP A 503 29.18 -2.32 -21.22
N ALA A 504 28.80 -1.08 -20.94
CA ALA A 504 29.62 0.09 -21.18
C ALA A 504 30.62 0.33 -20.03
N GLY A 505 31.59 1.21 -20.27
CA GLY A 505 32.46 1.74 -19.23
C GLY A 505 31.70 2.59 -18.20
N LYS A 506 32.45 3.30 -17.36
CA LYS A 506 31.91 4.22 -16.36
C LYS A 506 32.42 5.64 -16.64
N SER A 507 31.48 6.58 -16.73
CA SER A 507 31.77 8.02 -16.78
C SER A 507 31.68 8.63 -15.37
N ILE A 508 32.70 9.36 -14.94
CA ILE A 508 32.78 10.02 -13.63
C ILE A 508 32.91 11.52 -13.85
N HIS A 509 31.86 12.28 -13.52
CA HIS A 509 31.76 13.70 -13.87
C HIS A 509 32.37 14.64 -12.81
N ASP A 510 32.46 14.21 -11.55
CA ASP A 510 32.80 15.12 -10.43
C ASP A 510 34.24 14.96 -9.91
N GLN A 511 35.04 14.11 -10.56
CA GLN A 511 36.40 13.82 -10.11
C GLN A 511 37.45 14.79 -10.69
N PHE A 512 37.18 15.36 -11.87
CA PHE A 512 38.10 16.25 -12.56
C PHE A 512 37.37 17.55 -12.91
N GLU A 513 37.92 18.68 -12.48
CA GLU A 513 37.28 19.99 -12.69
C GLU A 513 37.09 20.27 -14.19
N GLY A 514 35.84 20.47 -14.60
CA GLY A 514 35.48 20.77 -15.99
C GLY A 514 35.67 19.62 -16.99
N MET A 515 35.96 18.39 -16.53
CA MET A 515 36.17 17.21 -17.37
C MET A 515 35.44 16.00 -16.79
N SER A 516 35.37 14.91 -17.55
CA SER A 516 34.86 13.63 -17.07
C SER A 516 35.93 12.56 -17.19
N GLY A 517 36.13 11.78 -16.12
CA GLY A 517 37.02 10.62 -16.11
C GLY A 517 36.30 9.41 -16.69
N ILE A 518 36.97 8.67 -17.58
CA ILE A 518 36.43 7.45 -18.19
C ILE A 518 37.22 6.24 -17.69
N ASP A 519 36.49 5.29 -17.11
CA ASP A 519 37.02 3.99 -16.70
C ASP A 519 36.39 2.87 -17.54
N LEU A 520 37.23 2.18 -18.31
CA LEU A 520 36.83 1.10 -19.23
C LEU A 520 36.99 -0.29 -18.61
N ASN A 521 37.28 -0.41 -17.31
CA ASN A 521 37.31 -1.71 -16.63
C ASN A 521 36.02 -2.50 -16.83
N ARG A 522 34.86 -1.83 -16.80
CA ARG A 522 33.55 -2.47 -16.99
C ARG A 522 33.17 -2.66 -18.47
N ALA A 523 33.78 -1.93 -19.41
CA ALA A 523 33.44 -2.06 -20.82
C ALA A 523 33.71 -3.48 -21.32
N GLY A 524 32.72 -4.13 -21.94
CA GLY A 524 32.82 -5.52 -22.41
C GLY A 524 32.40 -6.58 -21.37
N THR A 525 31.98 -6.18 -20.18
CA THR A 525 31.45 -7.13 -19.17
C THR A 525 30.15 -7.76 -19.70
N PRO A 526 29.93 -9.09 -19.58
CA PRO A 526 28.73 -9.69 -20.14
C PRO A 526 27.47 -9.34 -19.35
N LEU A 527 26.42 -8.96 -20.07
CA LEU A 527 25.09 -8.72 -19.53
C LEU A 527 24.06 -9.64 -20.18
N LEU A 528 23.05 -9.99 -19.39
CA LEU A 528 21.79 -10.55 -19.84
C LEU A 528 20.69 -9.52 -19.57
N GLU A 529 20.12 -8.96 -20.62
CA GLU A 529 18.99 -8.03 -20.55
C GLU A 529 17.68 -8.81 -20.66
N ILE A 530 16.93 -8.86 -19.55
CA ILE A 530 15.67 -9.59 -19.37
C ILE A 530 14.52 -8.59 -19.44
N VAL A 531 13.64 -8.76 -20.43
CA VAL A 531 12.52 -7.85 -20.69
C VAL A 531 11.21 -8.57 -20.37
N SER A 532 10.45 -8.05 -19.42
CA SER A 532 9.13 -8.60 -19.07
C SER A 532 8.07 -8.20 -20.09
N GLU A 533 7.01 -9.00 -20.19
CA GLU A 533 5.73 -8.51 -20.73
C GLU A 533 5.17 -7.42 -19.80
N PRO A 534 4.37 -6.47 -20.29
CA PRO A 534 3.71 -5.44 -19.48
C PRO A 534 2.49 -6.03 -18.76
N ASP A 535 2.66 -7.12 -18.00
CA ASP A 535 1.60 -7.87 -17.31
C ASP A 535 1.34 -7.38 -15.88
N MET A 536 2.27 -6.61 -15.32
CA MET A 536 2.18 -6.10 -13.95
C MET A 536 1.17 -4.95 -13.87
N ARG A 537 0.32 -4.98 -12.85
CA ARG A 537 -0.81 -4.07 -12.61
C ARG A 537 -0.73 -3.33 -11.28
N SER A 538 0.32 -3.57 -10.51
CA SER A 538 0.54 -2.88 -9.25
C SER A 538 2.04 -2.84 -8.91
N VAL A 539 2.39 -1.98 -7.96
CA VAL A 539 3.78 -1.83 -7.50
C VAL A 539 4.26 -3.09 -6.78
N GLU A 540 3.36 -3.73 -6.04
CA GLU A 540 3.63 -4.98 -5.32
C GLU A 540 3.97 -6.11 -6.29
N GLU A 541 3.23 -6.23 -7.40
CA GLU A 541 3.53 -7.20 -8.46
C GLU A 541 4.89 -6.91 -9.12
N ALA A 542 5.22 -5.64 -9.35
CA ALA A 542 6.51 -5.24 -9.93
C ALA A 542 7.69 -5.60 -9.01
N VAL A 543 7.59 -5.29 -7.72
CA VAL A 543 8.63 -5.64 -6.73
C VAL A 543 8.74 -7.15 -6.57
N ALA A 544 7.62 -7.88 -6.56
CA ALA A 544 7.60 -9.34 -6.48
C ALA A 544 8.28 -9.99 -7.70
N TYR A 545 8.03 -9.48 -8.91
CA TYR A 545 8.70 -9.93 -10.14
C TYR A 545 10.22 -9.72 -10.08
N ILE A 546 10.67 -8.52 -9.70
CA ILE A 546 12.11 -8.22 -9.64
C ILE A 546 12.79 -9.11 -8.59
N LYS A 547 12.16 -9.33 -7.43
CA LYS A 547 12.66 -10.26 -6.40
C LYS A 547 12.70 -11.72 -6.89
N ALA A 548 11.70 -12.15 -7.65
CA ALA A 548 11.66 -13.50 -8.21
C ALA A 548 12.79 -13.73 -9.22
N ILE A 549 13.01 -12.79 -10.15
CA ILE A 549 14.13 -12.84 -11.10
C ILE A 549 15.48 -12.77 -10.36
N HIS A 550 15.63 -11.84 -9.40
CA HIS A 550 16.83 -11.72 -8.57
C HIS A 550 17.18 -13.04 -7.85
N THR A 551 16.16 -13.69 -7.27
CA THR A 551 16.32 -14.99 -6.61
C THR A 551 16.74 -16.05 -7.62
N LEU A 552 16.10 -16.10 -8.79
CA LEU A 552 16.38 -17.09 -9.83
C LEU A 552 17.81 -16.95 -10.38
N VAL A 553 18.28 -15.75 -10.70
CA VAL A 553 19.62 -15.56 -11.28
C VAL A 553 20.72 -15.98 -10.29
N ARG A 554 20.53 -15.70 -8.99
CA ARG A 554 21.44 -16.18 -7.94
C ARG A 554 21.35 -17.70 -7.77
N TRP A 555 20.13 -18.23 -7.76
CA TRP A 555 19.89 -19.67 -7.61
C TRP A 555 20.53 -20.50 -8.72
N LEU A 556 20.46 -20.03 -9.96
CA LEU A 556 21.09 -20.67 -11.12
C LEU A 556 22.61 -20.47 -11.15
N GLY A 557 23.15 -19.61 -10.27
CA GLY A 557 24.56 -19.24 -10.23
C GLY A 557 25.02 -18.50 -11.48
N ILE A 558 24.13 -17.75 -12.14
CA ILE A 558 24.49 -16.98 -13.33
C ILE A 558 24.91 -15.55 -12.98
N SER A 559 24.57 -15.05 -11.78
CA SER A 559 24.91 -13.72 -11.28
C SER A 559 24.89 -13.69 -9.75
N ASP A 560 25.65 -12.78 -9.14
CA ASP A 560 25.60 -12.52 -7.69
C ASP A 560 24.39 -11.66 -7.26
N GLY A 561 23.73 -10.99 -8.22
CA GLY A 561 22.54 -10.17 -7.97
C GLY A 561 22.80 -8.88 -7.17
N ASN A 562 24.04 -8.43 -7.00
CA ASN A 562 24.35 -7.26 -6.18
C ASN A 562 23.92 -5.93 -6.83
N MET A 563 22.81 -5.35 -6.32
CA MET A 563 22.31 -4.06 -6.79
C MET A 563 23.21 -2.87 -6.44
N ALA A 564 23.98 -2.94 -5.34
CA ALA A 564 24.85 -1.85 -4.91
C ALA A 564 26.11 -1.72 -5.78
N GLU A 565 26.64 -2.86 -6.23
CA GLU A 565 27.77 -2.92 -7.16
C GLU A 565 27.33 -2.79 -8.63
N GLY A 566 26.02 -2.87 -8.88
CA GLY A 566 25.43 -2.67 -10.20
C GLY A 566 25.42 -3.92 -11.08
N SER A 567 25.69 -5.10 -10.51
CA SER A 567 25.58 -6.38 -11.22
C SER A 567 24.12 -6.79 -11.46
N PHE A 568 23.17 -6.19 -10.74
CA PHE A 568 21.74 -6.32 -11.00
C PHE A 568 21.09 -4.94 -11.03
N ARG A 569 20.62 -4.53 -12.21
CA ARG A 569 19.99 -3.23 -12.46
C ARG A 569 18.60 -3.44 -13.03
N CYS A 570 17.67 -2.54 -12.70
CA CYS A 570 16.36 -2.55 -13.33
C CYS A 570 15.92 -1.14 -13.72
N ASP A 571 15.27 -1.07 -14.87
CA ASP A 571 14.54 0.09 -15.35
C ASP A 571 13.05 -0.26 -15.39
N CYS A 572 12.20 0.66 -14.91
CA CYS A 572 10.77 0.42 -14.76
C CYS A 572 9.99 1.27 -15.76
N ASN A 573 9.20 0.63 -16.63
CA ASN A 573 8.33 1.31 -17.59
C ASN A 573 6.92 1.38 -17.01
N VAL A 574 6.44 2.59 -16.71
CA VAL A 574 5.13 2.82 -16.08
C VAL A 574 4.21 3.56 -17.05
N SER A 575 2.98 3.07 -17.19
CA SER A 575 1.93 3.72 -17.96
C SER A 575 0.57 3.57 -17.27
N LEU A 576 -0.32 4.53 -17.46
CA LEU A 576 -1.69 4.49 -16.99
C LEU A 576 -2.68 4.47 -18.15
N ARG A 577 -3.82 3.79 -17.94
CA ARG A 577 -4.96 3.88 -18.85
C ARG A 577 -6.28 3.76 -18.08
N ARG A 578 -7.39 4.18 -18.70
CA ARG A 578 -8.71 3.77 -18.21
C ARG A 578 -8.98 2.31 -18.62
N PRO A 579 -9.71 1.53 -17.82
CA PRO A 579 -10.07 0.16 -18.17
C PRO A 579 -10.71 0.07 -19.57
N GLY A 580 -10.23 -0.89 -20.36
CA GLY A 580 -10.72 -1.11 -21.74
C GLY A 580 -10.16 -0.15 -22.80
N GLN A 581 -9.36 0.86 -22.43
CA GLN A 581 -8.65 1.70 -23.39
C GLN A 581 -7.33 1.06 -23.86
N PRO A 582 -6.76 1.52 -25.00
CA PRO A 582 -5.38 1.20 -25.37
C PRO A 582 -4.39 1.58 -24.26
N PHE A 583 -3.20 1.00 -24.27
CA PHE A 583 -2.13 1.41 -23.34
C PHE A 583 -1.78 2.88 -23.55
N GLY A 584 -1.56 3.59 -22.44
CA GLY A 584 -1.11 4.98 -22.46
C GLY A 584 0.35 5.10 -22.88
N THR A 585 0.85 6.34 -22.91
CA THR A 585 2.29 6.60 -23.06
C THR A 585 3.03 6.06 -21.84
N ARG A 586 4.19 5.41 -22.05
CA ARG A 586 5.05 4.93 -20.98
C ARG A 586 6.12 5.96 -20.62
N CYS A 587 6.42 6.07 -19.32
CA CYS A 587 7.64 6.72 -18.84
C CYS A 587 8.59 5.65 -18.28
N GLU A 588 9.86 5.79 -18.61
CA GLU A 588 10.94 4.87 -18.22
C GLU A 588 11.70 5.46 -17.03
N LEU A 589 11.62 4.80 -15.88
CA LEU A 589 12.33 5.16 -14.66
C LEU A 589 13.68 4.45 -14.62
N LYS A 590 14.77 5.21 -14.52
CA LYS A 590 16.15 4.69 -14.43
C LYS A 590 16.80 5.00 -13.07
N ASN A 591 17.94 4.34 -12.81
CA ASN A 591 18.80 4.51 -11.64
C ASN A 591 18.12 4.09 -10.32
N LEU A 592 17.52 2.91 -10.33
CA LEU A 592 16.80 2.34 -9.20
C LEU A 592 17.65 1.28 -8.49
N ASN A 593 18.41 1.70 -7.48
CA ASN A 593 19.46 0.87 -6.87
C ASN A 593 19.00 0.04 -5.65
N SER A 594 17.70 0.02 -5.34
CA SER A 594 17.14 -0.84 -4.28
C SER A 594 15.65 -1.12 -4.51
N PHE A 595 15.15 -2.25 -3.99
CA PHE A 595 13.72 -2.58 -3.99
C PHE A 595 12.84 -1.47 -3.43
N ARG A 596 13.27 -0.81 -2.34
CA ARG A 596 12.56 0.33 -1.75
C ARG A 596 12.49 1.50 -2.71
N PHE A 597 13.57 1.82 -3.42
CA PHE A 597 13.58 2.92 -4.39
C PHE A 597 12.73 2.60 -5.62
N ILE A 598 12.70 1.34 -6.05
CA ILE A 598 11.82 0.91 -7.14
C ILE A 598 10.36 1.16 -6.76
N GLU A 599 9.94 0.67 -5.59
CA GLU A 599 8.59 0.85 -5.07
C GLU A 599 8.20 2.33 -4.99
N GLN A 600 9.06 3.15 -4.40
CA GLN A 600 8.84 4.59 -4.26
C GLN A 600 8.78 5.30 -5.61
N ALA A 601 9.69 4.99 -6.53
CA ALA A 601 9.75 5.63 -7.83
C ALA A 601 8.51 5.32 -8.69
N ILE A 602 8.06 4.05 -8.69
CA ILE A 602 6.86 3.64 -9.42
C ILE A 602 5.64 4.36 -8.83
N ASN A 603 5.49 4.40 -7.50
CA ASN A 603 4.38 5.10 -6.85
C ASN A 603 4.34 6.60 -7.22
N VAL A 604 5.48 7.29 -7.12
CA VAL A 604 5.58 8.71 -7.49
C VAL A 604 5.25 8.93 -8.97
N GLU A 605 5.68 8.03 -9.86
CA GLU A 605 5.38 8.15 -11.28
C GLU A 605 3.91 7.88 -11.61
N ILE A 606 3.28 6.91 -10.95
CA ILE A 606 1.83 6.68 -11.04
C ILE A 606 1.09 7.95 -10.62
N GLU A 607 1.41 8.52 -9.46
CA GLU A 607 0.77 9.74 -8.95
C GLU A 607 0.94 10.91 -9.92
N ARG A 608 2.15 11.09 -10.47
CA ARG A 608 2.43 12.14 -11.46
C ARG A 608 1.61 11.97 -12.73
N GLN A 609 1.54 10.75 -13.28
CA GLN A 609 0.78 10.49 -14.50
C GLN A 609 -0.72 10.69 -14.27
N MET A 610 -1.23 10.25 -13.10
CA MET A 610 -2.62 10.49 -12.71
C MET A 610 -2.94 11.97 -12.66
N GLU A 611 -2.11 12.77 -11.97
CA GLU A 611 -2.31 14.22 -11.87
C GLU A 611 -2.37 14.87 -13.25
N ILE A 612 -1.47 14.52 -14.18
CA ILE A 612 -1.50 15.11 -15.53
C ILE A 612 -2.77 14.67 -16.30
N LEU A 613 -3.12 13.39 -16.24
CA LEU A 613 -4.24 12.83 -17.00
C LEU A 613 -5.61 13.26 -16.45
N GLU A 614 -5.73 13.50 -15.15
CA GLU A 614 -6.97 13.99 -14.52
C GLU A 614 -7.29 15.45 -14.91
N TRP A 615 -6.28 16.21 -15.30
CA TRP A 615 -6.41 17.58 -15.80
C TRP A 615 -6.42 17.65 -17.34
N ASP A 616 -6.83 16.56 -18.00
CA ASP A 616 -6.87 16.41 -19.46
C ASP A 616 -5.52 16.69 -20.17
N GLY A 617 -4.41 16.56 -19.44
CA GLY A 617 -3.06 16.66 -19.98
C GLY A 617 -2.64 15.38 -20.72
N THR A 618 -1.48 15.43 -21.37
CA THR A 618 -0.89 14.30 -22.09
C THR A 618 0.42 13.87 -21.44
N ILE A 619 0.67 12.55 -21.39
CA ILE A 619 1.95 12.01 -20.93
C ILE A 619 2.91 11.97 -22.11
N ASP A 620 4.03 12.68 -21.98
CA ASP A 620 5.15 12.60 -22.92
C ASP A 620 5.99 11.34 -22.66
N GLN A 621 6.56 10.77 -23.72
CA GLN A 621 7.47 9.64 -23.58
C GLN A 621 8.84 10.13 -23.11
N GLU A 622 9.18 9.80 -21.87
CA GLU A 622 10.36 10.33 -21.20
C GLU A 622 11.18 9.23 -20.53
N THR A 623 12.49 9.45 -20.45
CA THR A 623 13.35 8.76 -19.50
C THR A 623 13.51 9.67 -18.28
N ARG A 624 13.12 9.17 -17.10
CA ARG A 624 13.11 9.93 -15.85
C ARG A 624 14.04 9.30 -14.81
N LEU A 625 14.62 10.13 -13.96
CA LEU A 625 15.41 9.71 -12.79
C LEU A 625 14.60 9.92 -11.52
N PHE A 626 14.72 9.00 -10.57
CA PHE A 626 14.14 9.16 -9.25
C PHE A 626 15.13 9.82 -8.27
N ASP A 627 14.66 10.84 -7.55
CA ASP A 627 15.37 11.45 -6.42
C ASP A 627 14.77 10.95 -5.09
N PRO A 628 15.45 10.05 -4.35
CA PRO A 628 14.92 9.47 -3.12
C PRO A 628 14.88 10.45 -1.93
N VAL A 629 15.54 11.61 -2.02
CA VAL A 629 15.53 12.63 -0.97
C VAL A 629 14.31 13.53 -1.13
N LYS A 630 14.04 13.95 -2.37
CA LYS A 630 12.90 14.82 -2.68
C LYS A 630 11.60 14.07 -2.97
N MET A 631 11.68 12.75 -3.18
CA MET A 631 10.54 11.93 -3.59
C MET A 631 9.90 12.42 -4.90
N GLU A 632 10.73 12.76 -5.89
CA GLU A 632 10.29 13.24 -7.20
C GLU A 632 10.94 12.44 -8.34
N THR A 633 10.23 12.28 -9.45
CA THR A 633 10.83 11.86 -10.73
C THR A 633 11.14 13.10 -11.55
N ARG A 634 12.37 13.21 -12.09
CA ARG A 634 12.79 14.31 -12.95
C ARG A 634 13.05 13.82 -14.37
N SER A 635 12.57 14.56 -15.36
CA SER A 635 12.86 14.26 -16.77
C SER A 635 14.36 14.47 -17.03
N MET A 636 15.04 13.48 -17.63
CA MET A 636 16.41 13.67 -18.14
C MET A 636 16.39 14.18 -19.57
N ARG A 637 15.51 13.61 -20.40
CA ARG A 637 15.39 13.91 -21.83
C ARG A 637 13.98 13.56 -22.29
N SER A 638 13.40 14.43 -23.13
CA SER A 638 12.24 14.08 -23.94
C SER A 638 12.71 13.15 -25.07
N LYS A 639 12.02 12.03 -25.30
CA LYS A 639 12.25 11.21 -26.51
C LYS A 639 11.45 11.82 -27.67
N GLU A 640 11.80 13.04 -28.08
CA GLU A 640 11.16 13.68 -29.25
C GLU A 640 11.45 12.93 -30.56
N GLU A 641 12.49 12.09 -30.57
CA GLU A 641 12.73 11.08 -31.61
C GLU A 641 13.08 9.76 -30.91
N ALA A 642 12.43 8.65 -31.28
CA ALA A 642 12.92 7.33 -30.89
C ALA A 642 14.36 7.22 -31.39
N ASN A 643 15.35 7.14 -30.50
CA ASN A 643 16.75 7.09 -30.88
C ASN A 643 16.96 6.00 -31.94
N ASP A 644 17.28 6.40 -33.18
CA ASP A 644 17.60 5.46 -34.23
C ASP A 644 18.99 4.87 -33.94
N TYR A 645 18.99 3.77 -33.19
CA TYR A 645 20.20 3.00 -32.88
C TYR A 645 20.77 2.28 -34.11
N ARG A 646 20.12 2.36 -35.28
CA ARG A 646 20.57 1.80 -36.56
C ARG A 646 21.07 0.37 -36.39
N TYR A 647 20.25 -0.47 -35.76
CA TYR A 647 20.61 -1.88 -35.56
C TYR A 647 20.87 -2.57 -36.90
N PHE A 648 21.96 -3.32 -36.96
CA PHE A 648 22.24 -4.24 -38.05
C PHE A 648 23.09 -5.42 -37.54
N PRO A 649 23.00 -6.61 -38.18
CA PRO A 649 23.80 -7.77 -37.80
C PRO A 649 25.30 -7.45 -37.77
N ASP A 650 25.99 -7.86 -36.70
CA ASP A 650 27.42 -7.64 -36.56
C ASP A 650 28.19 -8.54 -37.55
N PRO A 651 28.90 -7.99 -38.54
CA PRO A 651 29.60 -8.79 -39.54
C PRO A 651 30.82 -9.53 -38.98
N ASP A 652 31.33 -9.12 -37.81
CA ASP A 652 32.51 -9.72 -37.19
C ASP A 652 32.17 -10.97 -36.37
N LEU A 653 30.89 -11.20 -36.08
CA LEU A 653 30.39 -12.35 -35.33
C LEU A 653 29.46 -13.19 -36.20
N LEU A 654 29.86 -14.45 -36.43
CA LEU A 654 28.99 -15.42 -37.10
C LEU A 654 27.76 -15.74 -36.23
N PRO A 655 26.63 -16.14 -36.84
CA PRO A 655 25.47 -16.63 -36.10
C PRO A 655 25.84 -17.75 -35.12
N VAL A 656 25.34 -17.64 -33.89
CA VAL A 656 25.50 -18.66 -32.87
C VAL A 656 24.46 -19.75 -33.11
N VAL A 657 24.91 -20.97 -33.36
CA VAL A 657 24.03 -22.14 -33.51
C VAL A 657 24.07 -22.95 -32.22
N ILE A 658 22.91 -23.10 -31.58
CA ILE A 658 22.75 -23.83 -30.32
C ILE A 658 22.16 -25.21 -30.66
N ALA A 659 22.92 -26.26 -30.38
CA ALA A 659 22.50 -27.64 -30.62
C ALA A 659 21.60 -28.16 -29.48
N ASP A 660 20.66 -29.05 -29.80
CA ASP A 660 19.76 -29.64 -28.79
C ASP A 660 20.56 -30.40 -27.71
N GLU A 661 21.67 -31.02 -28.07
CA GLU A 661 22.55 -31.71 -27.12
C GLU A 661 23.16 -30.75 -26.09
N GLN A 662 23.41 -29.48 -26.47
CA GLN A 662 23.91 -28.47 -25.56
C GLN A 662 22.83 -28.06 -24.55
N ILE A 663 21.59 -27.87 -25.02
CA ILE A 663 20.44 -27.53 -24.16
C ILE A 663 20.21 -28.64 -23.14
N GLU A 664 20.17 -29.89 -23.58
CA GLU A 664 19.97 -31.05 -22.70
C GLU A 664 21.13 -31.25 -21.71
N ALA A 665 22.38 -31.01 -22.14
CA ALA A 665 23.53 -31.06 -21.24
C ALA A 665 23.46 -29.98 -20.15
N ILE A 666 23.05 -28.76 -20.50
CA ILE A 666 22.86 -27.67 -19.52
C ILE A 666 21.73 -28.03 -18.57
N LYS A 667 20.58 -28.47 -19.09
CA LYS A 667 19.41 -28.88 -18.30
C LYS A 667 19.76 -29.97 -17.28
N ALA A 668 20.56 -30.97 -17.67
CA ALA A 668 21.00 -32.05 -16.80
C ALA A 668 21.91 -31.59 -15.64
N THR A 669 22.54 -30.42 -15.75
CA THR A 669 23.42 -29.85 -14.72
C THR A 669 22.77 -28.72 -13.93
N MET A 670 21.53 -28.34 -14.26
CA MET A 670 20.81 -27.29 -13.55
C MET A 670 20.45 -27.72 -12.13
N PRO A 671 20.58 -26.82 -11.14
CA PRO A 671 20.02 -27.08 -9.83
C PRO A 671 18.49 -27.16 -9.90
N GLU A 672 17.90 -27.95 -9.02
CA GLU A 672 16.45 -27.98 -8.80
C GLU A 672 15.94 -26.56 -8.55
N LEU A 673 14.92 -26.10 -9.28
CA LEU A 673 14.41 -24.74 -9.15
C LEU A 673 13.77 -24.48 -7.77
N PRO A 674 13.74 -23.23 -7.28
CA PRO A 674 13.24 -22.93 -5.94
C PRO A 674 11.84 -23.48 -5.65
N ALA A 675 10.91 -23.36 -6.62
CA ALA A 675 9.53 -23.83 -6.45
C ALA A 675 9.45 -25.35 -6.29
N ALA A 676 10.13 -26.11 -7.17
CA ALA A 676 10.20 -27.56 -7.09
C ALA A 676 10.86 -28.01 -5.77
N ARG A 677 11.93 -27.34 -5.35
CA ARG A 677 12.61 -27.65 -4.09
C ARG A 677 11.73 -27.37 -2.87
N ARG A 678 10.88 -26.33 -2.89
CA ARG A 678 9.88 -26.08 -1.83
C ARG A 678 8.89 -27.22 -1.71
N GLU A 679 8.31 -27.64 -2.83
CA GLU A 679 7.35 -28.75 -2.87
C GLU A 679 7.98 -30.04 -2.33
N ARG A 680 9.22 -30.33 -2.74
CA ARG A 680 9.99 -31.46 -2.23
C ARG A 680 10.26 -31.35 -0.73
N PHE A 681 10.62 -30.18 -0.21
CA PHE A 681 10.85 -30.02 1.24
C PHE A 681 9.59 -30.33 2.05
N VAL A 682 8.42 -29.87 1.60
CA VAL A 682 7.15 -30.20 2.25
C VAL A 682 6.87 -31.71 2.18
N ALA A 683 7.03 -32.31 1.00
CA ALA A 683 6.73 -33.73 0.76
C ALA A 683 7.68 -34.68 1.50
N ASP A 684 8.99 -34.46 1.39
CA ASP A 684 10.02 -35.40 1.85
C ASP A 684 10.44 -35.15 3.30
N PHE A 685 10.44 -33.90 3.75
CA PHE A 685 10.95 -33.51 5.08
C PHE A 685 9.86 -33.16 6.11
N GLY A 686 8.59 -33.16 5.69
CA GLY A 686 7.44 -32.93 6.57
C GLY A 686 7.44 -31.53 7.20
N VAL A 687 8.05 -30.55 6.54
CA VAL A 687 8.01 -29.14 6.95
C VAL A 687 6.74 -28.46 6.46
N THR A 688 6.35 -27.36 7.09
CA THR A 688 5.21 -26.55 6.62
C THR A 688 5.57 -25.76 5.36
N GLU A 689 4.58 -25.29 4.60
CA GLU A 689 4.83 -24.42 3.45
C GLU A 689 5.61 -23.15 3.82
N TYR A 690 5.32 -22.59 5.01
CA TYR A 690 6.06 -21.44 5.54
C TYR A 690 7.54 -21.77 5.75
N ASP A 691 7.84 -22.90 6.40
CA ASP A 691 9.23 -23.32 6.62
C ASP A 691 9.95 -23.53 5.30
N ALA A 692 9.31 -24.23 4.35
CA ALA A 692 9.88 -24.50 3.03
C ALA A 692 10.16 -23.19 2.27
N HIS A 693 9.25 -22.23 2.33
CA HIS A 693 9.44 -20.91 1.74
C HIS A 693 10.69 -20.21 2.29
N VAL A 694 10.83 -20.13 3.62
CA VAL A 694 11.98 -19.47 4.26
C VAL A 694 13.29 -20.20 3.94
N LEU A 695 13.31 -21.53 3.98
CA LEU A 695 14.52 -22.33 3.73
C LEU A 695 15.00 -22.29 2.27
N THR A 696 14.14 -21.88 1.34
CA THR A 696 14.44 -21.82 -0.10
C THR A 696 14.55 -20.38 -0.63
N LEU A 697 14.69 -19.39 0.25
CA LEU A 697 14.98 -18.01 -0.16
C LEU A 697 16.33 -17.86 -0.86
N THR A 698 17.31 -18.71 -0.52
CA THR A 698 18.61 -18.80 -1.20
C THR A 698 19.00 -20.26 -1.40
N ARG A 699 19.82 -20.53 -2.42
CA ARG A 699 20.25 -21.91 -2.72
C ARG A 699 21.15 -22.44 -1.62
N GLU A 700 22.04 -21.60 -1.11
CA GLU A 700 23.00 -21.94 -0.07
C GLU A 700 22.29 -22.36 1.22
N MET A 701 21.21 -21.65 1.61
CA MET A 701 20.41 -22.02 2.78
C MET A 701 19.69 -23.35 2.57
N ALA A 702 19.15 -23.57 1.36
CA ALA A 702 18.46 -24.82 1.04
C ALA A 702 19.42 -26.02 1.04
N ASP A 703 20.60 -25.87 0.43
CA ASP A 703 21.66 -26.88 0.42
C ASP A 703 22.17 -27.16 1.84
N PHE A 704 22.37 -26.11 2.65
CA PHE A 704 22.77 -26.23 4.05
C PHE A 704 21.72 -27.00 4.87
N TYR A 705 20.45 -26.69 4.69
CA TYR A 705 19.36 -27.39 5.36
C TYR A 705 19.32 -28.88 5.00
N GLU A 706 19.40 -29.24 3.72
CA GLU A 706 19.43 -30.65 3.29
C GLU A 706 20.62 -31.42 3.88
N ALA A 707 21.80 -30.79 3.90
CA ALA A 707 22.99 -31.36 4.51
C ALA A 707 22.81 -31.57 6.03
N VAL A 708 22.19 -30.62 6.74
CA VAL A 708 21.86 -30.75 8.16
C VAL A 708 20.86 -31.87 8.40
N VAL A 709 19.82 -32.02 7.57
CA VAL A 709 18.86 -33.13 7.66
C VAL A 709 19.55 -34.48 7.47
N THR A 710 20.46 -34.55 6.51
CA THR A 710 21.27 -35.76 6.26
C THR A 710 22.14 -36.08 7.47
N ALA A 711 22.88 -35.10 7.99
CA ALA A 711 23.74 -35.26 9.17
C ALA A 711 22.95 -35.55 10.47
N ALA A 712 21.69 -35.11 10.55
CA ALA A 712 20.79 -35.40 11.66
C ALA A 712 20.21 -36.82 11.64
N GLY A 713 20.51 -37.64 10.63
CA GLY A 713 20.05 -39.03 10.53
C GLY A 713 18.88 -39.24 9.57
N GLY A 714 18.60 -38.29 8.67
CA GLY A 714 17.70 -38.47 7.53
C GLY A 714 16.39 -37.69 7.59
N ALA A 715 15.56 -37.88 6.56
CA ALA A 715 14.39 -37.06 6.24
C ALA A 715 13.36 -36.92 7.37
N ALA A 716 13.20 -37.94 8.23
CA ALA A 716 12.30 -37.90 9.38
C ALA A 716 12.62 -36.77 10.38
N ASN A 717 13.85 -36.26 10.37
CA ASN A 717 14.31 -35.16 11.21
C ASN A 717 14.21 -33.79 10.53
N GLY A 718 13.55 -33.73 9.37
CA GLY A 718 13.36 -32.52 8.58
C GLY A 718 12.78 -31.34 9.36
N LYS A 719 11.68 -31.57 10.08
CA LYS A 719 11.01 -30.50 10.86
C LYS A 719 11.85 -29.98 12.03
N ILE A 720 12.54 -30.86 12.76
CA ILE A 720 13.39 -30.41 13.86
C ILE A 720 14.61 -29.64 13.34
N ALA A 721 15.21 -30.09 12.23
CA ALA A 721 16.29 -29.37 11.57
C ALA A 721 15.85 -27.99 11.08
N ALA A 722 14.66 -27.88 10.46
CA ALA A 722 14.12 -26.61 9.97
C ALA A 722 13.99 -25.58 11.10
N ASN A 723 13.45 -26.00 12.25
CA ASN A 723 13.30 -25.13 13.42
C ASN A 723 14.67 -24.64 13.96
N TRP A 724 15.71 -25.47 13.90
CA TRP A 724 17.06 -25.09 14.34
C TRP A 724 17.76 -24.17 13.34
N VAL A 725 17.64 -24.47 12.04
CA VAL A 725 18.23 -23.67 10.96
C VAL A 725 17.62 -22.28 10.93
N MET A 726 16.28 -22.17 10.90
CA MET A 726 15.59 -20.87 10.86
C MET A 726 15.63 -20.12 12.20
N GLY A 727 15.72 -20.85 13.32
CA GLY A 727 15.71 -20.28 14.67
C GLY A 727 17.12 -19.92 15.17
N GLU A 728 17.69 -20.83 15.95
CA GLU A 728 18.94 -20.57 16.70
C GLU A 728 20.14 -20.32 15.78
N PHE A 729 20.25 -21.06 14.66
CA PHE A 729 21.38 -20.93 13.75
C PHE A 729 21.35 -19.61 12.97
N SER A 730 20.24 -19.31 12.28
CA SER A 730 20.07 -18.03 11.58
C SER A 730 20.14 -16.84 12.55
N GLY A 731 19.62 -17.00 13.77
CA GLY A 731 19.75 -15.99 14.82
C GLY A 731 21.20 -15.73 15.24
N ALA A 732 22.04 -16.76 15.31
CA ALA A 732 23.45 -16.63 15.63
C ALA A 732 24.26 -15.96 14.51
N LEU A 733 24.01 -16.33 13.25
CA LEU A 733 24.60 -15.66 12.08
C LEU A 733 24.29 -14.17 12.08
N ASN A 734 23.00 -13.82 12.22
CA ASN A 734 22.56 -12.43 12.26
C ASN A 734 23.19 -11.64 13.42
N LYS A 735 23.31 -12.25 14.61
CA LYS A 735 23.95 -11.61 15.78
C LYS A 735 25.44 -11.38 15.56
N ALA A 736 26.11 -12.26 14.83
CA ALA A 736 27.54 -12.15 14.52
C ALA A 736 27.81 -11.28 13.28
N GLY A 737 26.79 -10.99 12.46
CA GLY A 737 26.96 -10.30 11.18
C GLY A 737 27.75 -11.15 10.17
N LEU A 738 27.61 -12.47 10.21
CA LEU A 738 28.30 -13.41 9.34
C LEU A 738 27.38 -13.97 8.27
N ASP A 739 27.92 -14.18 7.08
CA ASP A 739 27.26 -14.94 6.02
C ASP A 739 27.35 -16.44 6.30
N LEU A 740 26.49 -17.22 5.64
CA LEU A 740 26.41 -18.66 5.81
C LEU A 740 27.76 -19.38 5.54
N ALA A 741 28.53 -18.87 4.58
CA ALA A 741 29.83 -19.41 4.20
C ALA A 741 30.90 -19.22 5.31
N ASP A 742 30.74 -18.20 6.15
CA ASP A 742 31.68 -17.86 7.23
C ASP A 742 31.25 -18.43 8.59
N SER A 743 30.24 -19.31 8.59
CA SER A 743 29.72 -19.90 9.82
C SER A 743 30.78 -20.76 10.53
N PRO A 744 30.99 -20.58 11.85
CA PRO A 744 31.86 -21.46 12.63
C PRO A 744 31.26 -22.86 12.85
N VAL A 745 29.95 -23.02 12.60
CA VAL A 745 29.20 -24.26 12.78
C VAL A 745 28.87 -24.86 11.42
N SER A 746 29.52 -25.99 11.11
CA SER A 746 29.27 -26.75 9.88
C SER A 746 27.99 -27.57 9.96
N THR A 747 27.52 -28.05 8.80
CA THR A 747 26.30 -28.86 8.68
C THR A 747 26.41 -30.15 9.50
N GLU A 748 27.59 -30.77 9.57
CA GLU A 748 27.85 -32.00 10.32
C GLU A 748 27.75 -31.77 11.84
N LYS A 749 28.26 -30.63 12.33
CA LYS A 749 28.20 -30.29 13.75
C LYS A 749 26.77 -30.03 14.19
N LEU A 750 26.02 -29.22 13.41
CA LEU A 750 24.63 -28.91 13.71
C LEU A 750 23.75 -30.16 13.61
N GLY A 751 23.90 -30.94 12.53
CA GLY A 751 23.19 -32.20 12.35
C GLY A 751 23.52 -33.22 13.44
N GLY A 752 24.80 -33.36 13.82
CA GLY A 752 25.23 -34.22 14.91
C GLY A 752 24.61 -33.83 16.26
N MET A 753 24.48 -32.53 16.56
CA MET A 753 23.76 -32.06 17.73
C MET A 753 22.27 -32.44 17.68
N ILE A 754 21.62 -32.25 16.52
CA ILE A 754 20.21 -32.61 16.34
C ILE A 754 20.01 -34.12 16.51
N ALA A 755 20.91 -34.95 16.01
CA ALA A 755 20.87 -36.40 16.22
C ALA A 755 20.86 -36.77 17.72
N ARG A 756 21.60 -36.03 18.56
CA ARG A 756 21.58 -36.20 20.03
C ARG A 756 20.32 -35.71 20.72
N ILE A 757 19.55 -34.83 20.07
CA ILE A 757 18.21 -34.50 20.53
C ILE A 757 17.26 -35.66 20.20
N VAL A 758 17.35 -36.19 18.98
CA VAL A 758 16.48 -37.26 18.47
C VAL A 758 16.67 -38.57 19.26
N ASP A 759 17.91 -38.93 19.60
CA ASP A 759 18.20 -40.13 20.40
C ASP A 759 18.00 -39.94 21.92
N ASN A 760 17.54 -38.76 22.35
CA ASN A 760 17.33 -38.35 23.74
C ASN A 760 18.60 -38.28 24.62
N THR A 761 19.81 -38.25 24.02
CA THR A 761 21.05 -38.02 24.76
C THR A 761 21.08 -36.63 25.42
N ILE A 762 20.46 -35.63 24.77
CA ILE A 762 20.29 -34.27 25.30
C ILE A 762 18.86 -33.77 25.08
N SER A 763 18.39 -32.89 25.98
CA SER A 763 17.10 -32.22 25.81
C SER A 763 17.23 -31.01 24.90
N GLY A 764 16.12 -30.51 24.35
CA GLY A 764 16.13 -29.27 23.57
C GLY A 764 16.71 -28.07 24.35
N LYS A 765 16.56 -28.02 25.68
CA LYS A 765 17.17 -26.98 26.52
C LYS A 765 18.69 -27.12 26.61
N ILE A 766 19.17 -28.36 26.76
CA ILE A 766 20.61 -28.65 26.80
C ILE A 766 21.23 -28.39 25.42
N ALA A 767 20.54 -28.72 24.34
CA ALA A 767 20.99 -28.46 22.99
C ALA A 767 21.27 -26.97 22.73
N LYS A 768 20.49 -26.04 23.29
CA LYS A 768 20.80 -24.60 23.19
C LYS A 768 22.12 -24.23 23.86
N GLN A 769 22.46 -24.87 24.97
CA GLN A 769 23.76 -24.67 25.63
C GLN A 769 24.89 -25.28 24.81
N VAL A 770 24.70 -26.51 24.31
CA VAL A 770 25.67 -27.19 23.43
C VAL A 770 25.92 -26.37 22.17
N PHE A 771 24.88 -25.81 21.55
CA PHE A 771 25.00 -24.93 20.39
C PHE A 771 25.82 -23.67 20.70
N GLY A 772 25.60 -23.04 21.86
CA GLY A 772 26.41 -21.89 22.29
C GLY A 772 27.90 -22.23 22.40
N PHE A 773 28.25 -23.34 23.07
CA PHE A 773 29.64 -23.79 23.14
C PHE A 773 30.20 -24.22 21.78
N MET A 774 29.37 -24.81 20.91
CA MET A 774 29.74 -25.20 19.56
C MET A 774 30.10 -23.99 18.70
N TRP A 775 29.37 -22.89 18.86
CA TRP A 775 29.63 -21.63 18.18
C TRP A 775 30.93 -20.97 18.63
N GLU A 776 31.23 -20.99 19.94
CA GLU A 776 32.41 -20.35 20.52
C GLU A 776 33.69 -21.20 20.42
N GLU A 777 33.60 -22.50 20.71
CA GLU A 777 34.75 -23.40 20.81
C GLU A 777 35.02 -24.18 19.51
N GLY A 778 34.06 -24.20 18.56
CA GLY A 778 34.17 -24.92 17.30
C GLY A 778 34.18 -26.45 17.42
N LYS A 779 33.83 -27.00 18.59
CA LYS A 779 33.81 -28.45 18.87
C LYS A 779 32.52 -29.13 18.43
N THR A 780 32.54 -30.47 18.34
CA THR A 780 31.35 -31.28 18.07
C THR A 780 30.44 -31.39 19.29
N ALA A 781 29.17 -31.75 19.06
CA ALA A 781 28.21 -31.94 20.16
C ALA A 781 28.68 -33.01 21.16
N ASP A 782 29.24 -34.12 20.68
CA ASP A 782 29.67 -35.24 21.53
C ASP A 782 30.86 -34.86 22.43
N GLU A 783 31.83 -34.08 21.92
CA GLU A 783 32.94 -33.54 22.71
C GLU A 783 32.44 -32.61 23.82
N ILE A 784 31.53 -31.69 23.47
CA ILE A 784 30.96 -30.72 24.42
C ILE A 784 30.14 -31.46 25.50
N ILE A 785 29.34 -32.45 25.11
CA ILE A 785 28.52 -33.24 26.03
C ILE A 785 29.41 -33.98 27.03
N ALA A 786 30.51 -34.59 26.55
CA ALA A 786 31.45 -35.32 27.39
C ALA A 786 32.22 -34.40 28.36
N GLU A 787 32.78 -33.30 27.85
CA GLU A 787 33.60 -32.37 28.65
C GLU A 787 32.77 -31.63 29.71
N LYS A 788 31.57 -31.19 29.35
CA LYS A 788 30.71 -30.37 30.23
C LYS A 788 29.71 -31.20 31.04
N GLY A 789 29.69 -32.52 30.85
CA GLY A 789 28.82 -33.46 31.57
C GLY A 789 27.32 -33.20 31.35
N LEU A 790 26.95 -32.87 30.10
CA LEU A 790 25.60 -32.42 29.71
C LEU A 790 24.67 -33.56 29.28
N LYS A 791 25.06 -34.82 29.46
CA LYS A 791 24.19 -35.96 29.14
C LYS A 791 22.94 -35.94 30.00
N GLN A 792 21.79 -36.19 29.37
CA GLN A 792 20.50 -36.29 30.03
C GLN A 792 20.46 -37.54 30.92
N GLU A 793 19.95 -37.38 32.14
CA GLU A 793 19.71 -38.49 33.06
C GLU A 793 18.44 -39.22 32.63
N THR A 794 18.55 -40.53 32.44
CA THR A 794 17.47 -41.41 31.96
C THR A 794 17.21 -42.57 32.91
N ASP A 795 17.97 -42.68 34.01
CA ASP A 795 17.68 -43.63 35.09
C ASP A 795 16.38 -43.24 35.80
N THR A 796 15.32 -44.00 35.50
CA THR A 796 14.01 -43.87 36.12
C THR A 796 14.06 -43.91 37.64
N GLY A 797 14.97 -44.67 38.26
CA GLY A 797 15.09 -44.76 39.71
C GLY A 797 15.61 -43.45 40.33
N ALA A 798 16.60 -42.83 39.70
CA ALA A 798 17.15 -41.54 40.13
C ALA A 798 16.14 -40.39 39.92
N ILE A 799 15.44 -40.38 38.78
CA ILE A 799 14.38 -39.40 38.49
C ILE A 799 13.23 -39.54 39.48
N GLU A 800 12.79 -40.77 39.78
CA GLU A 800 11.71 -41.02 40.73
C GLU A 800 12.08 -40.57 42.16
N ALA A 801 13.33 -40.75 42.58
CA ALA A 801 13.83 -40.26 43.87
C ALA A 801 13.77 -38.73 43.97
N ILE A 802 14.22 -38.02 42.93
CA ILE A 802 14.15 -36.55 42.87
C ILE A 802 12.70 -36.08 42.85
N ILE A 803 11.81 -36.75 42.11
CA ILE A 803 10.38 -36.41 42.09
C ILE A 803 9.79 -36.59 43.49
N LYS A 804 10.05 -37.70 44.18
CA LYS A 804 9.56 -37.94 45.55
C LYS A 804 10.04 -36.85 46.53
N GLU A 805 11.29 -36.44 46.43
CA GLU A 805 11.84 -35.35 47.25
C GLU A 805 11.15 -34.01 46.97
N VAL A 806 10.97 -33.67 45.68
CA VAL A 806 10.28 -32.43 45.29
C VAL A 806 8.81 -32.43 45.69
N LEU A 807 8.11 -33.56 45.56
CA LEU A 807 6.71 -33.69 45.99
C LEU A 807 6.58 -33.53 47.51
N ALA A 808 7.47 -34.14 48.30
CA ALA A 808 7.50 -33.98 49.75
C ALA A 808 7.85 -32.54 50.19
N ALA A 809 8.72 -31.86 49.45
CA ALA A 809 9.10 -30.47 49.74
C ALA A 809 8.05 -29.43 49.30
N ASN A 810 7.05 -29.83 48.51
CA ASN A 810 6.06 -28.92 47.90
C ASN A 810 4.62 -29.42 48.07
N GLU A 811 4.27 -30.00 49.23
CA GLU A 811 2.95 -30.59 49.52
C GLU A 811 1.76 -29.69 49.15
N LYS A 812 1.86 -28.39 49.42
CA LYS A 812 0.81 -27.41 49.09
C LYS A 812 0.52 -27.33 47.57
N MET A 813 1.54 -27.39 46.71
CA MET A 813 1.33 -27.41 45.25
C MET A 813 0.73 -28.73 44.77
N VAL A 814 1.02 -29.83 45.46
CA VAL A 814 0.43 -31.15 45.17
C VAL A 814 -1.07 -31.15 45.49
N GLU A 815 -1.48 -30.57 46.62
CA GLU A 815 -2.90 -30.40 46.97
C GLU A 815 -3.64 -29.46 46.00
N GLU A 816 -3.00 -28.37 45.58
CA GLU A 816 -3.55 -27.46 44.57
C GLU A 816 -3.78 -28.16 43.22
N TYR A 817 -2.87 -29.03 42.79
CA TYR A 817 -3.08 -29.82 41.58
C TYR A 817 -4.22 -30.84 41.75
N LYS A 818 -4.28 -31.55 42.89
CA LYS A 818 -5.37 -32.51 43.20
C LYS A 818 -6.75 -31.85 43.28
N SER A 819 -6.82 -30.57 43.60
CA SER A 819 -8.07 -29.79 43.60
C SER A 819 -8.47 -29.20 42.22
N GLY A 820 -7.75 -29.56 41.16
CA GLY A 820 -8.10 -29.24 39.77
C GLY A 820 -7.34 -28.04 39.15
N LYS A 821 -6.34 -27.47 39.83
CA LYS A 821 -5.54 -26.37 39.26
C LYS A 821 -4.36 -26.90 38.43
N GLU A 822 -4.57 -27.10 37.13
CA GLU A 822 -3.52 -27.65 36.24
C GLU A 822 -2.21 -26.83 36.19
N LYS A 823 -2.27 -25.51 36.41
CA LYS A 823 -1.06 -24.65 36.45
C LYS A 823 -0.07 -25.05 37.56
N ALA A 824 -0.54 -25.64 38.66
CA ALA A 824 0.34 -26.10 39.75
C ALA A 824 1.24 -27.27 39.31
N PHE A 825 0.78 -28.11 38.38
CA PHE A 825 1.56 -29.21 37.83
C PHE A 825 2.77 -28.72 37.04
N ASN A 826 2.61 -27.70 36.19
CA ASN A 826 3.72 -27.10 35.46
C ASN A 826 4.77 -26.47 36.39
N GLY A 827 4.32 -25.92 37.53
CA GLY A 827 5.21 -25.44 38.59
C GLY A 827 6.04 -26.56 39.22
N LEU A 828 5.42 -27.71 39.53
CA LEU A 828 6.09 -28.90 40.05
C LEU A 828 7.10 -29.48 39.05
N VAL A 829 6.74 -29.57 37.75
CA VAL A 829 7.69 -29.97 36.68
C VAL A 829 8.90 -29.04 36.72
N GLY A 830 8.69 -27.72 36.84
CA GLY A 830 9.76 -26.73 36.94
C GLY A 830 10.70 -26.96 38.12
N GLN A 831 10.17 -27.34 39.29
CA GLN A 831 10.99 -27.65 40.47
C GLN A 831 11.81 -28.93 40.30
N VAL A 832 11.24 -29.98 39.71
CA VAL A 832 11.97 -31.22 39.37
C VAL A 832 13.10 -30.94 38.37
N MET A 833 12.82 -30.12 37.35
CA MET A 833 13.83 -29.70 36.39
C MET A 833 14.93 -28.83 37.04
N LYS A 834 14.60 -28.03 38.07
CA LYS A 834 15.59 -27.25 38.82
C LYS A 834 16.47 -28.15 39.70
N ALA A 835 15.87 -29.09 40.42
CA ALA A 835 16.58 -30.03 41.29
C ALA A 835 17.52 -30.95 40.51
N SER A 836 17.09 -31.42 39.33
CA SER A 836 17.91 -32.20 38.41
C SER A 836 18.93 -31.38 37.61
N ARG A 837 19.05 -30.07 37.87
CA ARG A 837 19.88 -29.12 37.09
C ARG A 837 19.61 -29.16 35.58
N GLY A 838 18.37 -29.45 35.20
CA GLY A 838 17.93 -29.58 33.81
C GLY A 838 18.28 -30.90 33.14
N LYS A 839 18.84 -31.87 33.87
CA LYS A 839 19.28 -33.16 33.32
C LYS A 839 18.17 -34.20 33.23
N ALA A 840 17.09 -34.09 33.99
CA ALA A 840 16.00 -35.08 33.92
C ALA A 840 15.24 -34.98 32.59
N ASN A 841 14.82 -36.12 32.03
CA ASN A 841 13.99 -36.15 30.83
C ASN A 841 12.60 -35.52 31.11
N PRO A 842 12.20 -34.44 30.43
CA PRO A 842 10.92 -33.78 30.68
C PRO A 842 9.71 -34.70 30.47
N ALA A 843 9.72 -35.57 29.46
CA ALA A 843 8.61 -36.47 29.19
C ALA A 843 8.48 -37.54 30.29
N GLN A 844 9.59 -38.15 30.70
CA GLN A 844 9.60 -39.12 31.79
C GLN A 844 9.23 -38.48 33.14
N VAL A 845 9.68 -37.24 33.40
CA VAL A 845 9.26 -36.48 34.59
C VAL A 845 7.76 -36.26 34.60
N ASN A 846 7.18 -35.83 33.47
CA ASN A 846 5.73 -35.64 33.36
C ASN A 846 4.96 -36.94 33.60
N GLU A 847 5.41 -38.05 33.01
CA GLU A 847 4.76 -39.35 33.14
C GLU A 847 4.86 -39.93 34.56
N LEU A 848 6.07 -39.99 35.13
CA LEU A 848 6.32 -40.51 36.47
C LEU A 848 5.63 -39.66 37.54
N MET A 849 5.64 -38.34 37.38
CA MET A 849 5.03 -37.43 38.35
C MET A 849 3.50 -37.51 38.31
N LYS A 850 2.87 -37.69 37.14
CA LYS A 850 1.43 -38.03 37.06
C LYS A 850 1.14 -39.33 37.79
N LYS A 851 1.94 -40.37 37.54
CA LYS A 851 1.78 -41.69 38.18
C LYS A 851 1.97 -41.66 39.71
N LEU A 852 2.86 -40.82 40.22
CA LEU A 852 3.14 -40.69 41.66
C LEU A 852 2.12 -39.82 42.40
N ILE A 853 1.57 -38.79 41.76
CA ILE A 853 0.57 -37.92 42.38
C ILE A 853 -0.82 -38.59 42.40
N GLY A 854 -1.11 -39.42 41.40
CA GLY A 854 -2.40 -40.10 41.21
C GLY A 854 -3.28 -39.36 40.23
#